data_AF-A0A1Q7IM40-F1
#
_entry.id   AF-A0A1Q7IM40-F1
#
_cell.length_a   1.000
_cell.length_b   1.000
_cell.length_c   1.000
_cell.angle_alpha   90.00
_cell.angle_beta   90.00
_cell.angle_gamma   90.00
#
_symmetry.space_group_name_H-M   'P 1'
#
loop_
_entity.id
_entity.type
_entity.pdbx_description
1 polymer ?
#
loop_
_entity_poly.entity_id
_entity_poly.type
_entity_poly.pdbx_seq_one_letter_code
_entity_poly.pdbx_strand_id
1 'polypeptide(L)'
;MAGSYDVVIVGGGPGGYVAAIRAAQLGAKTAIIEKDRLGGTCLVRGCIPTKALLQSSELYTLAKGGAPFGLVADNIGFDWAAAQKRKTAVVNQLVKGVEGLLKAGGVTMVSGAARLAGNGAIEVAGDRLQAKDIVIATGSAVSRIPLKGAELTIDSDAILELKEIPRRLAVIGGGVVGMEFAAMFAALGSKVTVLEMLPQVLPMVDADLVTVYAKHLAGLGGEIHTDSKVAEVAKAGGGLQVRFSTGGEGGASDADQVLLAVGRSPYTEGLGAEAAGVKLERGRVVVDDHLRTTAPGVWAIGDVIGGIMLAHVASYEGICAVENIAGHERTPDYHAAPNCVYTDPEIAHVGLGEKDAKERGLDIKIGRFPFAASGRALTLGQSEGFVKVIADAQSSRLLGVHIIGPRATDLIAEATLAIQNGLTLEQLDLTIHAHPTLPESLMEAALAAQGRAIHIANRLPATRGAPAAPSGAAGVGRDTSQATLPLHNRERQMVAPAKPTAPPAAAAVTAKKLELTKENRDFLLGIHRLMQLIRRFEERAQEQYTKAKIGGYCHLNIGEEAAVVGGILPLKLTDYIWTSYREHGHAIARGIDPKAVMAELFGKETGTSHGRGGSMHMYDAKLRFMGGYGIVGGHLPLAAGGGWAVKYRKQKDVVECLFGDGATNIGAFHESLNYAKVFELPVVWYCVNNRYGMGTPVEKASAVAEIYKKACAYDMESIQVDGMNVRECLLRTAEIVEKVRADSQPRFIEALCYRFKGHSVVDPDKYRSAEDKEKFRKADPIVFFEHELEKSGLADEEHFKNVRQEVEAQVQEIIKFADEGPDPKVEDLYKYVYAGEWEERPELKGDPL
;
A
#
# COMPACT_ATOMS: atom_id res chain seq x y z
N MET A 1 41.69 21.92 -10.88
CA MET A 1 41.94 20.77 -11.80
C MET A 1 40.79 20.74 -12.81
N ALA A 2 41.04 20.85 -14.11
CA ALA A 2 39.99 20.83 -15.13
C ALA A 2 39.42 19.40 -15.30
N GLY A 3 38.31 19.10 -14.62
CA GLY A 3 37.60 17.83 -14.76
C GLY A 3 36.57 17.88 -15.89
N SER A 4 36.63 16.93 -16.83
CA SER A 4 35.54 16.69 -17.78
C SER A 4 34.48 15.79 -17.12
N TYR A 5 33.21 16.15 -17.29
CA TYR A 5 32.02 15.46 -16.79
C TYR A 5 31.05 15.17 -17.93
N ASP A 6 30.19 14.16 -17.74
CA ASP A 6 29.07 13.94 -18.66
C ASP A 6 27.96 14.94 -18.35
N VAL A 7 27.57 15.04 -17.08
CA VAL A 7 26.51 15.96 -16.62
C VAL A 7 26.99 16.83 -15.47
N VAL A 8 26.75 18.14 -15.55
CA VAL A 8 26.95 19.08 -14.43
C VAL A 8 25.63 19.71 -14.04
N ILE A 9 25.28 19.61 -12.77
CA ILE A 9 24.08 20.23 -12.20
C ILE A 9 24.47 21.53 -11.49
N VAL A 10 23.78 22.62 -11.80
CA VAL A 10 23.99 23.94 -11.18
C VAL A 10 22.85 24.23 -10.22
N GLY A 11 23.11 24.08 -8.92
CA GLY A 11 22.14 24.22 -7.85
C GLY A 11 21.86 22.89 -7.14
N GLY A 12 21.90 22.92 -5.81
CA GLY A 12 21.75 21.77 -4.92
C GLY A 12 20.36 21.60 -4.31
N GLY A 13 19.34 22.32 -4.82
CA GLY A 13 17.94 22.20 -4.37
C GLY A 13 17.28 20.87 -4.73
N PRO A 14 15.99 20.67 -4.40
CA PRO A 14 15.24 19.43 -4.69
C PRO A 14 15.39 18.93 -6.12
N GLY A 15 15.16 19.79 -7.13
CA GLY A 15 15.39 19.41 -8.51
C GLY A 15 16.84 19.04 -8.81
N GLY A 16 17.80 19.81 -8.28
CA GLY A 16 19.21 19.64 -8.56
C GLY A 16 19.83 18.37 -7.96
N TYR A 17 19.69 18.13 -6.65
CA TYR A 17 20.28 16.93 -6.07
C TYR A 17 19.59 15.65 -6.54
N VAL A 18 18.29 15.69 -6.85
CA VAL A 18 17.57 14.55 -7.44
C VAL A 18 18.08 14.28 -8.85
N ALA A 19 18.24 15.31 -9.69
CA ALA A 19 18.84 15.18 -11.02
C ALA A 19 20.26 14.59 -10.93
N ALA A 20 21.10 15.08 -10.02
CA ALA A 20 22.46 14.59 -9.85
C ALA A 20 22.52 13.10 -9.47
N ILE A 21 21.66 12.68 -8.54
CA ILE A 21 21.56 11.26 -8.14
C ILE A 21 21.06 10.42 -9.32
N ARG A 22 20.02 10.88 -10.03
CA ARG A 22 19.48 10.14 -11.18
C ARG A 22 20.52 9.99 -12.30
N ALA A 23 21.31 11.02 -12.56
CA ALA A 23 22.35 11.00 -13.59
C ALA A 23 23.43 9.97 -13.24
N ALA A 24 23.86 9.95 -11.98
CA ALA A 24 24.78 8.93 -11.48
C ALA A 24 24.22 7.50 -11.57
N GLN A 25 22.93 7.31 -11.25
CA GLN A 25 22.26 6.00 -11.40
C GLN A 25 22.20 5.50 -12.85
N LEU A 26 22.14 6.41 -13.81
CA LEU A 26 22.20 6.11 -15.25
C LEU A 26 23.65 6.01 -15.79
N GLY A 27 24.65 6.03 -14.90
CA GLY A 27 26.06 5.81 -15.24
C GLY A 27 26.83 7.05 -15.69
N ALA A 28 26.22 8.25 -15.63
CA ALA A 28 26.89 9.49 -16.04
C ALA A 28 27.92 9.94 -14.99
N LYS A 29 29.11 10.34 -15.43
CA LYS A 29 30.08 11.01 -14.56
C LYS A 29 29.56 12.40 -14.20
N THR A 30 29.08 12.55 -12.97
CA THR A 30 28.26 13.71 -12.58
C THR A 30 28.96 14.61 -11.57
N ALA A 31 28.81 15.93 -11.72
CA ALA A 31 29.12 16.91 -10.68
C ALA A 31 27.90 17.77 -10.34
N ILE A 32 27.83 18.24 -9.10
CA ILE A 32 26.84 19.20 -8.63
C ILE A 32 27.55 20.41 -8.03
N ILE A 33 27.15 21.61 -8.44
CA ILE A 33 27.69 22.88 -7.95
C ILE A 33 26.66 23.56 -7.05
N GLU A 34 27.04 23.84 -5.80
CA GLU A 34 26.19 24.54 -4.83
C GLU A 34 27.00 25.62 -4.11
N LYS A 35 26.47 26.85 -4.05
CA LYS A 35 27.14 28.01 -3.44
C LYS A 35 26.88 28.17 -1.94
N ASP A 36 25.80 27.57 -1.45
CA ASP A 36 25.37 27.61 -0.06
C ASP A 36 25.31 26.19 0.52
N ARG A 37 24.11 25.66 0.79
CA ARG A 37 23.91 24.34 1.40
C ARG A 37 23.09 23.46 0.48
N LEU A 38 23.51 22.20 0.38
CA LEU A 38 22.77 21.16 -0.34
C LEU A 38 21.37 20.98 0.26
N GLY A 39 20.41 20.66 -0.61
CA GLY A 39 18.97 20.68 -0.34
C GLY A 39 18.29 22.01 -0.67
N GLY A 40 19.05 23.09 -0.90
CA GLY A 40 18.55 24.38 -1.36
C GLY A 40 17.47 24.99 -0.46
N THR A 41 16.63 25.87 -1.04
CA THR A 41 15.59 26.60 -0.27
C THR A 41 14.70 25.65 0.52
N CYS A 42 14.14 24.61 -0.11
CA CYS A 42 13.14 23.75 0.52
C CYS A 42 13.67 23.05 1.79
N LEU A 43 14.90 22.52 1.73
CA LEU A 43 15.48 21.79 2.86
C LEU A 43 16.04 22.72 3.94
N VAL A 44 16.64 23.85 3.53
CA VAL A 44 17.46 24.68 4.43
C VAL A 44 16.65 25.81 5.07
N ARG A 45 15.72 26.42 4.34
CA ARG A 45 15.07 27.70 4.69
C ARG A 45 13.65 27.85 4.13
N GLY A 46 12.97 26.74 3.91
CA GLY A 46 11.66 26.69 3.28
C GLY A 46 10.82 25.57 3.87
N CYS A 47 10.45 24.59 3.06
CA CYS A 47 9.58 23.46 3.43
C CYS A 47 9.91 22.87 4.81
N ILE A 48 11.11 22.32 4.98
CA ILE A 48 11.47 21.55 6.19
C ILE A 48 11.45 22.39 7.46
N PRO A 49 12.15 23.54 7.55
CA PRO A 49 12.12 24.33 8.77
C PRO A 49 10.72 24.86 9.11
N THR A 50 9.95 25.30 8.11
CA THR A 50 8.56 25.75 8.33
C THR A 50 7.69 24.62 8.85
N LYS A 51 7.73 23.43 8.23
CA LYS A 51 6.91 22.28 8.63
C LYS A 51 7.34 21.73 10.00
N ALA A 52 8.63 21.81 10.33
CA ALA A 52 9.11 21.43 11.66
C ALA A 52 8.51 22.33 12.76
N LEU A 53 8.42 23.65 12.52
CA LEU A 53 7.83 24.60 13.47
C LEU A 53 6.29 24.49 13.52
N LEU A 54 5.63 24.35 12.37
CA LEU A 54 4.18 24.11 12.29
C LEU A 54 3.75 22.87 13.09
N GLN A 55 4.50 21.77 12.97
CA GLN A 55 4.21 20.56 13.76
C GLN A 55 4.36 20.81 15.27
N SER A 56 5.31 21.67 15.67
CA SER A 56 5.46 22.06 17.07
C SER A 56 4.30 22.94 17.54
N SER A 57 3.81 23.88 16.72
CA SER A 57 2.63 24.68 17.04
C SER A 57 1.34 23.85 17.07
N GLU A 58 1.16 22.88 16.17
CA GLU A 58 0.02 21.96 16.18
C GLU A 58 -0.04 21.17 17.48
N LEU A 59 1.10 20.59 17.90
CA LEU A 59 1.18 19.84 19.17
C LEU A 59 0.83 20.73 20.38
N TYR A 60 1.26 21.99 20.36
CA TYR A 60 0.93 22.96 21.41
C TYR A 60 -0.57 23.26 21.47
N THR A 61 -1.20 23.49 20.31
CA THR A 61 -2.64 23.73 20.21
C THR A 61 -3.45 22.52 20.69
N LEU A 62 -3.07 21.31 20.25
CA LEU A 62 -3.71 20.06 20.70
C LEU A 62 -3.56 19.84 22.20
N ALA A 63 -2.38 20.09 22.77
CA ALA A 63 -2.15 19.96 24.21
C ALA A 63 -3.00 20.96 25.00
N LYS A 64 -3.09 22.22 24.55
CA LYS A 64 -3.97 23.25 25.15
C LYS A 64 -5.45 22.88 25.05
N GLY A 65 -5.86 22.27 23.95
CA GLY A 65 -7.21 21.74 23.73
C GLY A 65 -7.44 20.34 24.32
N GLY A 66 -6.53 19.82 25.16
CA GLY A 66 -6.51 18.42 25.57
C GLY A 66 -7.57 17.99 26.58
N ALA A 67 -8.27 18.92 27.24
CA ALA A 67 -9.22 18.60 28.31
C ALA A 67 -10.35 17.62 27.89
N PRO A 68 -10.97 17.72 26.69
CA PRO A 68 -11.93 16.73 26.19
C PRO A 68 -11.34 15.33 25.99
N PHE A 69 -10.01 15.20 25.84
CA PHE A 69 -9.30 13.91 25.77
C PHE A 69 -8.89 13.38 27.15
N GLY A 70 -9.26 14.06 28.23
CA GLY A 70 -8.83 13.72 29.59
C GLY A 70 -7.42 14.19 29.94
N LEU A 71 -6.79 15.01 29.09
CA LEU A 71 -5.50 15.62 29.41
C LEU A 71 -5.73 16.86 30.29
N VAL A 72 -5.40 16.72 31.57
CA VAL A 72 -5.43 17.81 32.55
C VAL A 72 -4.00 18.21 32.87
N ALA A 73 -3.61 19.40 32.42
CA ALA A 73 -2.34 20.01 32.75
C ALA A 73 -2.52 21.52 32.93
N ASP A 74 -2.09 22.03 34.08
CA ASP A 74 -2.06 23.46 34.34
C ASP A 74 -0.80 24.09 33.71
N ASN A 75 -0.94 25.28 33.12
CA ASN A 75 0.17 26.09 32.60
C ASN A 75 1.00 25.48 31.45
N ILE A 76 0.36 24.96 30.40
CA ILE A 76 1.05 24.52 29.17
C ILE A 76 1.72 25.73 28.47
N GLY A 77 3.06 25.78 28.52
CA GLY A 77 3.88 26.78 27.85
C GLY A 77 4.47 26.32 26.52
N PHE A 78 4.95 27.26 25.70
CA PHE A 78 5.67 26.98 24.45
C PHE A 78 7.10 27.51 24.53
N ASP A 79 8.10 26.61 24.51
CA ASP A 79 9.51 26.98 24.46
C ASP A 79 9.96 27.18 23.00
N TRP A 80 9.93 28.43 22.56
CA TRP A 80 10.34 28.82 21.21
C TRP A 80 11.82 28.49 20.91
N ALA A 81 12.70 28.63 21.90
CA ALA A 81 14.12 28.33 21.71
C ALA A 81 14.35 26.82 21.50
N ALA A 82 13.63 25.97 22.23
CA ALA A 82 13.66 24.53 22.03
C ALA A 82 13.08 24.13 20.66
N ALA A 83 11.98 24.74 20.22
CA ALA A 83 11.41 24.52 18.89
C ALA A 83 12.39 24.91 17.77
N GLN A 84 13.05 26.07 17.90
CA GLN A 84 14.10 26.52 16.98
C GLN A 84 15.29 25.57 16.94
N LYS A 85 15.73 25.05 18.10
CA LYS A 85 16.80 24.05 18.17
C LYS A 85 16.42 22.76 17.46
N ARG A 86 15.18 22.28 17.64
CA ARG A 86 14.65 21.09 16.94
C ARG A 86 14.60 21.31 15.44
N LYS A 87 14.07 22.45 14.97
CA LYS A 87 14.06 22.85 13.55
C LYS A 87 15.47 22.72 12.95
N THR A 88 16.46 23.35 13.57
CA THR A 88 17.85 23.32 13.10
C THR A 88 18.44 21.90 13.08
N ALA A 89 18.12 21.07 14.07
CA ALA A 89 18.56 19.67 14.10
C ALA A 89 18.00 18.86 12.92
N VAL A 90 16.69 19.00 12.63
CA VAL A 90 16.04 18.33 11.50
C VAL A 90 16.67 18.75 10.17
N VAL A 91 16.86 20.06 9.96
CA VAL A 91 17.52 20.59 8.75
C VAL A 91 18.92 20.00 8.61
N ASN A 92 19.74 20.04 9.67
CA ASN A 92 21.11 19.53 9.62
C ASN A 92 21.19 18.03 9.34
N GLN A 93 20.27 17.24 9.90
CA GLN A 93 20.19 15.81 9.63
C GLN A 93 19.89 15.54 8.16
N LEU A 94 18.90 16.23 7.58
CA LEU A 94 18.51 16.01 6.19
C LEU A 94 19.57 16.51 5.21
N VAL A 95 20.21 17.65 5.47
CA VAL A 95 21.33 18.14 4.66
C VAL A 95 22.46 17.12 4.61
N LYS A 96 22.86 16.58 5.78
CA LYS A 96 23.85 15.49 5.85
C LYS A 96 23.39 14.21 5.13
N GLY A 97 22.10 13.92 5.14
CA GLY A 97 21.51 12.83 4.38
C GLY A 97 21.70 13.01 2.87
N VAL A 98 21.41 14.20 2.34
CA VAL A 98 21.63 14.53 0.93
C VAL A 98 23.11 14.45 0.55
N GLU A 99 24.00 15.00 1.37
CA GLU A 99 25.46 14.86 1.20
C GLU A 99 25.90 13.39 1.14
N GLY A 100 25.37 12.56 2.05
CA GLY A 100 25.62 11.13 2.08
C GLY A 100 25.16 10.40 0.82
N LEU A 101 23.96 10.73 0.32
CA LEU A 101 23.40 10.15 -0.91
C LEU A 101 24.21 10.53 -2.15
N LEU A 102 24.58 11.81 -2.29
CA LEU A 102 25.40 12.28 -3.41
C LEU A 102 26.79 11.60 -3.40
N LYS A 103 27.40 11.47 -2.22
CA LYS A 103 28.67 10.75 -2.06
C LYS A 103 28.53 9.27 -2.42
N ALA A 104 27.47 8.61 -1.97
CA ALA A 104 27.20 7.20 -2.28
C ALA A 104 26.97 6.97 -3.79
N GLY A 105 26.37 7.94 -4.48
CA GLY A 105 26.23 7.95 -5.93
C GLY A 105 27.50 8.32 -6.70
N GLY A 106 28.61 8.62 -6.02
CA GLY A 106 29.86 9.04 -6.70
C GLY A 106 29.79 10.42 -7.35
N VAL A 107 28.82 11.26 -6.97
CA VAL A 107 28.68 12.62 -7.50
C VAL A 107 29.78 13.52 -6.92
N THR A 108 30.48 14.24 -7.78
CA THR A 108 31.45 15.26 -7.33
C THR A 108 30.71 16.51 -6.86
N MET A 109 30.80 16.82 -5.57
CA MET A 109 30.23 18.05 -5.00
C MET A 109 31.25 19.19 -5.08
N VAL A 110 30.88 20.30 -5.69
CA VAL A 110 31.72 21.49 -5.85
C VAL A 110 31.05 22.66 -5.15
N SER A 111 31.77 23.30 -4.23
CA SER A 111 31.26 24.47 -3.52
C SER A 111 31.64 25.76 -4.27
N GLY A 112 30.65 26.59 -4.56
CA GLY A 112 30.86 27.91 -5.16
C GLY A 112 29.74 28.39 -6.05
N ALA A 113 29.76 29.67 -6.41
CA ALA A 113 28.84 30.22 -7.40
C ALA A 113 29.29 29.81 -8.81
N ALA A 114 28.40 29.17 -9.55
CA ALA A 114 28.62 28.79 -10.94
C ALA A 114 28.28 29.94 -11.89
N ARG A 115 29.08 30.08 -12.96
CA ARG A 115 28.81 30.94 -14.10
C ARG A 115 29.02 30.16 -15.38
N LEU A 116 28.01 30.15 -16.25
CA LEU A 116 28.07 29.53 -17.57
C LEU A 116 29.00 30.35 -18.48
N ALA A 117 29.94 29.68 -19.13
CA ALA A 117 30.92 30.29 -20.04
C ALA A 117 30.72 29.87 -21.50
N GLY A 118 29.60 29.19 -21.82
CA GLY A 118 29.26 28.68 -23.15
C GLY A 118 29.99 27.38 -23.52
N ASN A 119 29.51 26.69 -24.56
CA ASN A 119 30.10 25.46 -25.11
C ASN A 119 30.43 24.39 -24.04
N GLY A 120 29.52 24.16 -23.09
CA GLY A 120 29.68 23.18 -22.00
C GLY A 120 30.66 23.57 -20.89
N ALA A 121 31.21 24.80 -20.90
CA ALA A 121 32.13 25.26 -19.87
C ALA A 121 31.41 25.99 -18.72
N ILE A 122 31.82 25.69 -17.49
CA ILE A 122 31.33 26.35 -16.26
C ILE A 122 32.52 26.87 -15.44
N GLU A 123 32.45 28.13 -15.03
CA GLU A 123 33.39 28.75 -14.09
C GLU A 123 32.85 28.64 -12.67
N VAL A 124 33.68 28.16 -11.73
CA VAL A 124 33.31 28.05 -10.31
C VAL A 124 34.57 28.16 -9.46
N ALA A 125 34.56 29.05 -8.46
CA ALA A 125 35.67 29.24 -7.51
C ALA A 125 37.07 29.43 -8.16
N GLY A 126 37.12 30.01 -9.36
CA GLY A 126 38.37 30.21 -10.12
C GLY A 126 38.85 28.97 -10.89
N ASP A 127 38.19 27.83 -10.74
CA ASP A 127 38.35 26.65 -11.59
C ASP A 127 37.39 26.71 -12.80
N ARG A 128 37.72 25.92 -13.83
CA ARG A 128 36.89 25.72 -15.02
C ARG A 128 36.57 24.25 -15.18
N LEU A 129 35.28 23.92 -15.21
CA LEU A 129 34.75 22.58 -15.46
C LEU A 129 34.23 22.48 -16.89
N GLN A 130 34.30 21.29 -17.48
CA GLN A 130 33.76 20.98 -18.79
C GLN A 130 32.71 19.88 -18.67
N ALA A 131 31.54 20.08 -19.28
CA ALA A 131 30.44 19.14 -19.31
C ALA A 131 29.96 18.89 -20.75
N LYS A 132 29.37 17.74 -21.00
CA LYS A 132 28.57 17.51 -22.22
C LYS A 132 27.19 18.14 -22.06
N ASP A 133 26.56 17.87 -20.92
CA ASP A 133 25.25 18.41 -20.56
C ASP A 133 25.29 19.19 -19.24
N ILE A 134 24.51 20.27 -19.18
CA ILE A 134 24.36 21.13 -18.00
C ILE A 134 22.89 21.23 -17.63
N VAL A 135 22.54 20.98 -16.38
CA VAL A 135 21.18 21.20 -15.86
C VAL A 135 21.17 22.39 -14.90
N ILE A 136 20.44 23.45 -15.26
CA ILE A 136 20.25 24.64 -14.44
C ILE A 136 19.10 24.36 -13.45
N ALA A 137 19.44 24.32 -12.16
CA ALA A 137 18.52 24.07 -11.05
C ALA A 137 18.70 25.14 -9.94
N THR A 138 18.94 26.39 -10.34
CA THR A 138 19.27 27.51 -9.44
C THR A 138 18.08 28.03 -8.61
N GLY A 139 16.88 27.53 -8.89
CA GLY A 139 15.66 27.83 -8.14
C GLY A 139 15.23 29.28 -8.26
N SER A 140 14.74 29.83 -7.15
CA SER A 140 14.16 31.17 -7.06
C SER A 140 14.66 31.92 -5.82
N ALA A 141 14.41 33.23 -5.77
CA ALA A 141 14.64 34.10 -4.62
C ALA A 141 13.35 34.80 -4.20
N VAL A 142 13.29 35.32 -2.97
CA VAL A 142 12.13 36.11 -2.49
C VAL A 142 11.96 37.35 -3.36
N SER A 143 10.73 37.59 -3.83
CA SER A 143 10.41 38.76 -4.64
C SER A 143 10.44 40.03 -3.80
N ARG A 144 11.07 41.07 -4.32
CA ARG A 144 11.06 42.41 -3.74
C ARG A 144 10.08 43.29 -4.51
N ILE A 145 9.25 44.03 -3.80
CA ILE A 145 8.37 45.05 -4.38
C ILE A 145 8.86 46.45 -3.99
N PRO A 146 8.65 47.47 -4.84
CA PRO A 146 8.96 48.85 -4.49
C PRO A 146 7.93 49.35 -3.46
N LEU A 147 8.18 49.05 -2.19
CA LEU A 147 7.38 49.44 -1.03
C LEU A 147 8.18 50.39 -0.15
N LYS A 148 7.59 51.53 0.21
CA LYS A 148 8.22 52.47 1.15
C LYS A 148 8.36 51.81 2.51
N GLY A 149 9.58 51.74 3.05
CA GLY A 149 9.88 51.04 4.29
C GLY A 149 10.06 49.53 4.16
N ALA A 150 10.26 49.00 2.95
CA ALA A 150 10.53 47.57 2.73
C ALA A 150 11.72 47.05 3.55
N GLU A 151 12.72 47.89 3.83
CA GLU A 151 13.87 47.58 4.68
C GLU A 151 13.52 47.34 6.15
N LEU A 152 12.30 47.70 6.57
CA LEU A 152 11.77 47.43 7.91
C LEU A 152 11.03 46.09 7.99
N THR A 153 10.94 45.36 6.88
CA THR A 153 10.27 44.05 6.80
C THR A 153 11.28 42.91 6.88
N ILE A 154 10.79 41.73 7.27
CA ILE A 154 11.51 40.46 7.17
C ILE A 154 10.89 39.61 6.06
N ASP A 155 11.68 38.69 5.51
CA ASP A 155 11.23 37.72 4.51
C ASP A 155 11.04 36.32 5.14
N SER A 156 10.72 35.34 4.28
CA SER A 156 10.53 33.94 4.70
C SER A 156 11.80 33.29 5.26
N ASP A 157 12.99 33.80 4.92
CA ASP A 157 14.25 33.28 5.46
C ASP A 157 14.45 33.82 6.88
N ALA A 158 14.30 35.14 7.06
CA ALA A 158 14.53 35.82 8.33
C ALA A 158 13.49 35.45 9.40
N ILE A 159 12.22 35.22 9.03
CA ILE A 159 11.18 34.84 10.00
C ILE A 159 11.45 33.48 10.66
N LEU A 160 12.13 32.56 9.96
CA LEU A 160 12.54 31.27 10.51
C LEU A 160 13.63 31.42 11.58
N GLU A 161 14.31 32.56 11.66
CA GLU A 161 15.42 32.82 12.58
C GLU A 161 15.04 33.77 13.73
N LEU A 162 13.75 34.09 13.89
CA LEU A 162 13.29 34.91 15.02
C LEU A 162 13.69 34.28 16.36
N LYS A 163 14.14 35.12 17.29
CA LYS A 163 14.56 34.69 18.63
C LYS A 163 13.40 34.56 19.60
N GLU A 164 12.30 35.25 19.32
CA GLU A 164 11.10 35.34 20.15
C GLU A 164 9.87 35.41 19.26
N ILE A 165 8.72 34.98 19.78
CA ILE A 165 7.42 35.09 19.13
C ILE A 165 6.98 36.57 19.21
N PRO A 166 6.73 37.26 18.08
CA PRO A 166 6.25 38.64 18.11
C PRO A 166 4.84 38.70 18.68
N ARG A 167 4.51 39.73 19.47
CA ARG A 167 3.13 39.86 20.00
C ARG A 167 2.16 40.23 18.89
N ARG A 168 2.64 41.01 17.91
CA ARG A 168 1.87 41.44 16.73
C ARG A 168 2.68 41.18 15.46
N LEU A 169 2.09 40.45 14.51
CA LEU A 169 2.69 40.15 13.21
C LEU A 169 1.77 40.66 12.10
N ALA A 170 2.28 41.55 11.24
CA ALA A 170 1.62 41.87 9.99
C ALA A 170 2.23 41.03 8.85
N VAL A 171 1.39 40.43 8.01
CA VAL A 171 1.79 39.65 6.84
C VAL A 171 1.32 40.35 5.59
N ILE A 172 2.25 40.72 4.70
CA ILE A 172 1.96 41.32 3.41
C ILE A 172 2.07 40.22 2.35
N GLY A 173 0.93 39.82 1.78
CA GLY A 173 0.80 38.71 0.84
C GLY A 173 0.14 37.47 1.47
N GLY A 174 -1.05 37.16 1.00
CA GLY A 174 -1.90 36.03 1.40
C GLY A 174 -1.68 34.77 0.57
N GLY A 175 -0.48 34.56 0.03
CA GLY A 175 -0.08 33.29 -0.60
C GLY A 175 0.24 32.20 0.44
N VAL A 176 0.58 31.00 -0.04
CA VAL A 176 0.89 29.82 0.79
C VAL A 176 1.86 30.13 1.94
N VAL A 177 3.00 30.78 1.63
CA VAL A 177 4.03 31.12 2.63
C VAL A 177 3.48 32.06 3.70
N GLY A 178 2.78 33.11 3.30
CA GLY A 178 2.20 34.08 4.22
C GLY A 178 1.17 33.44 5.15
N MET A 179 0.29 32.61 4.60
CA MET A 179 -0.77 31.95 5.38
C MET A 179 -0.24 30.88 6.34
N GLU A 180 0.79 30.11 5.96
CA GLU A 180 1.43 29.15 6.88
C GLU A 180 2.03 29.86 8.10
N PHE A 181 2.76 30.97 7.90
CA PHE A 181 3.29 31.74 9.01
C PHE A 181 2.18 32.44 9.81
N ALA A 182 1.15 32.95 9.15
CA ALA A 182 -0.01 33.55 9.82
C ALA A 182 -0.68 32.55 10.77
N ALA A 183 -0.97 31.32 10.31
CA ALA A 183 -1.55 30.27 11.13
C ALA A 183 -0.63 29.89 12.30
N MET A 184 0.66 29.65 12.03
CA MET A 184 1.63 29.27 13.06
C MET A 184 1.72 30.32 14.18
N PHE A 185 1.89 31.60 13.83
CA PHE A 185 2.05 32.65 14.82
C PHE A 185 0.75 32.97 15.56
N ALA A 186 -0.42 32.86 14.91
CA ALA A 186 -1.72 32.99 15.56
C ALA A 186 -1.95 31.86 16.57
N ALA A 187 -1.65 30.61 16.21
CA ALA A 187 -1.73 29.46 17.11
C ALA A 187 -0.83 29.59 18.34
N LEU A 188 0.33 30.25 18.18
CA LEU A 188 1.26 30.56 19.26
C LEU A 188 0.88 31.83 20.07
N GLY A 189 -0.24 32.48 19.72
CA GLY A 189 -0.81 33.61 20.48
C GLY A 189 -0.46 35.01 19.98
N SER A 190 0.15 35.13 18.80
CA SER A 190 0.40 36.45 18.18
C SER A 190 -0.90 37.02 17.63
N LYS A 191 -1.12 38.34 17.75
CA LYS A 191 -2.14 39.02 16.95
C LYS A 191 -1.64 39.14 15.52
N VAL A 192 -2.28 38.45 14.57
CA VAL A 192 -1.86 38.41 13.17
C VAL A 192 -2.80 39.22 12.29
N THR A 193 -2.25 40.08 11.44
CA THR A 193 -3.02 40.81 10.40
C THR A 193 -2.45 40.51 9.03
N VAL A 194 -3.23 39.89 8.15
CA VAL A 194 -2.86 39.56 6.77
C VAL A 194 -3.45 40.60 5.82
N LEU A 195 -2.60 41.16 4.97
CA LEU A 195 -2.97 42.13 3.94
C LEU A 195 -2.73 41.51 2.57
N GLU A 196 -3.80 41.27 1.83
CA GLU A 196 -3.79 40.71 0.48
C GLU A 196 -4.40 41.71 -0.50
N MET A 197 -3.72 41.93 -1.61
CA MET A 197 -4.15 42.88 -2.65
C MET A 197 -5.30 42.30 -3.49
N LEU A 198 -5.34 40.98 -3.67
CA LEU A 198 -6.38 40.27 -4.40
C LEU A 198 -7.66 40.14 -3.57
N PRO A 199 -8.80 39.83 -4.22
CA PRO A 199 -10.07 39.61 -3.53
C PRO A 199 -10.10 38.39 -2.58
N GLN A 200 -9.08 37.53 -2.64
CA GLN A 200 -9.00 36.32 -1.84
C GLN A 200 -7.54 35.99 -1.49
N VAL A 201 -7.31 35.50 -0.27
CA VAL A 201 -6.07 34.79 0.08
C VAL A 201 -6.06 33.41 -0.58
N LEU A 202 -4.87 32.80 -0.71
CA LEU A 202 -4.69 31.51 -1.40
C LEU A 202 -5.44 31.49 -2.74
N PRO A 203 -5.12 32.38 -3.70
CA PRO A 203 -5.91 32.59 -4.92
C PRO A 203 -6.00 31.35 -5.83
N MET A 204 -5.15 30.34 -5.60
CA MET A 204 -5.16 29.04 -6.28
C MET A 204 -6.12 28.02 -5.66
N VAL A 205 -6.68 28.31 -4.47
CA VAL A 205 -7.56 27.41 -3.72
C VAL A 205 -9.01 27.86 -3.92
N ASP A 206 -9.91 26.89 -4.12
CA ASP A 206 -11.35 27.15 -4.23
C ASP A 206 -11.91 27.89 -3.00
N ALA A 207 -12.81 28.84 -3.25
CA ALA A 207 -13.29 29.81 -2.25
C ALA A 207 -13.97 29.17 -1.03
N ASP A 208 -14.60 28.00 -1.19
CA ASP A 208 -15.26 27.29 -0.09
C ASP A 208 -14.26 26.71 0.91
N LEU A 209 -13.05 26.33 0.49
CA LEU A 209 -11.96 25.92 1.38
C LEU A 209 -11.38 27.16 2.08
N VAL A 210 -11.14 28.24 1.34
CA VAL A 210 -10.60 29.50 1.92
C VAL A 210 -11.54 30.08 2.96
N THR A 211 -12.85 29.99 2.76
CA THR A 211 -13.85 30.45 3.74
C THR A 211 -13.72 29.71 5.08
N VAL A 212 -13.52 28.39 5.05
CA VAL A 212 -13.31 27.59 6.26
C VAL A 212 -12.02 28.00 6.96
N TYR A 213 -10.92 28.12 6.21
CA TYR A 213 -9.64 28.53 6.77
C TYR A 213 -9.64 29.96 7.35
N ALA A 214 -10.25 30.93 6.66
CA ALA A 214 -10.37 32.31 7.15
C ALA A 214 -11.15 32.37 8.46
N LYS A 215 -12.21 31.56 8.60
CA LYS A 215 -12.97 31.45 9.84
C LYS A 215 -12.14 30.82 10.96
N HIS A 216 -11.35 29.79 10.66
CA HIS A 216 -10.45 29.16 11.62
C HIS A 216 -9.41 30.16 12.13
N LEU A 217 -8.72 30.87 11.22
CA LEU A 217 -7.71 31.87 11.59
C LEU A 217 -8.31 33.02 12.42
N ALA A 218 -9.53 33.46 12.09
CA ALA A 218 -10.26 34.46 12.89
C ALA A 218 -10.56 33.96 14.32
N GLY A 219 -10.86 32.67 14.48
CA GLY A 219 -11.03 32.02 15.79
C GLY A 219 -9.76 32.04 16.65
N LEU A 220 -8.58 32.08 16.02
CA LEU A 220 -7.28 32.24 16.67
C LEU A 220 -6.90 33.72 16.90
N GLY A 221 -7.77 34.67 16.56
CA GLY A 221 -7.53 36.11 16.70
C GLY A 221 -6.75 36.74 15.53
N GLY A 222 -6.68 36.06 14.38
CA GLY A 222 -6.13 36.62 13.15
C GLY A 222 -7.15 37.45 12.37
N GLU A 223 -6.67 38.45 11.64
CA GLU A 223 -7.47 39.34 10.78
C GLU A 223 -6.97 39.21 9.33
N ILE A 224 -7.88 39.06 8.36
CA ILE A 224 -7.55 39.03 6.93
C ILE A 224 -8.24 40.21 6.25
N HIS A 225 -7.45 41.06 5.59
CA HIS A 225 -7.93 42.13 4.72
C HIS A 225 -7.55 41.81 3.27
N THR A 226 -8.54 41.41 2.47
CA THR A 226 -8.42 41.30 1.01
C THR A 226 -8.63 42.67 0.36
N ASP A 227 -8.40 42.77 -0.95
CA ASP A 227 -8.53 44.03 -1.71
C ASP A 227 -7.74 45.20 -1.08
N SER A 228 -6.63 44.86 -0.40
CA SER A 228 -5.90 45.75 0.48
C SER A 228 -4.49 46.01 -0.05
N LYS A 229 -4.26 47.25 -0.49
CA LYS A 229 -2.98 47.68 -1.04
C LYS A 229 -2.12 48.37 0.04
N VAL A 230 -0.96 47.80 0.33
CA VAL A 230 0.01 48.42 1.26
C VAL A 230 0.73 49.58 0.58
N ALA A 231 0.76 50.73 1.24
CA ALA A 231 1.43 51.94 0.78
C ALA A 231 2.78 52.18 1.46
N GLU A 232 2.88 51.89 2.75
CA GLU A 232 4.06 52.21 3.57
C GLU A 232 4.16 51.29 4.79
N VAL A 233 5.38 50.94 5.16
CA VAL A 233 5.74 50.44 6.50
C VAL A 233 6.57 51.52 7.18
N ALA A 234 6.16 51.97 8.37
CA ALA A 234 6.85 53.02 9.10
C ALA A 234 7.10 52.62 10.56
N LYS A 235 8.09 53.24 11.19
CA LYS A 235 8.28 53.15 12.65
C LYS A 235 7.24 54.02 13.35
N ALA A 236 6.49 53.47 14.29
CA ALA A 236 5.49 54.20 15.07
C ALA A 236 5.31 53.57 16.46
N GLY A 237 5.13 54.40 17.50
CA GLY A 237 4.73 53.92 18.83
C GLY A 237 5.65 52.87 19.48
N GLY A 238 6.94 52.87 19.17
CA GLY A 238 7.89 51.87 19.67
C GLY A 238 7.91 50.53 18.90
N GLY A 239 7.16 50.42 17.80
CA GLY A 239 7.16 49.28 16.88
C GLY A 239 7.05 49.72 15.42
N LEU A 240 6.34 48.95 14.61
CA LEU A 240 6.07 49.20 13.20
C LEU A 240 4.58 49.47 12.98
N GLN A 241 4.25 50.20 11.92
CA GLN A 241 2.89 50.42 11.46
C GLN A 241 2.84 50.20 9.95
N VAL A 242 1.94 49.34 9.51
CA VAL A 242 1.67 49.05 8.10
C VAL A 242 0.45 49.85 7.67
N ARG A 243 0.64 50.77 6.73
CA ARG A 243 -0.43 51.62 6.17
C ARG A 243 -0.91 51.02 4.85
N PHE A 244 -2.21 50.82 4.74
CA PHE A 244 -2.82 50.22 3.57
C PHE A 244 -4.13 50.92 3.21
N SER A 245 -4.67 50.59 2.04
CA SER A 245 -6.01 51.02 1.63
C SER A 245 -6.83 49.83 1.18
N THR A 246 -8.06 49.70 1.68
CA THR A 246 -9.02 48.66 1.29
C THR A 246 -10.15 49.31 0.51
N GLY A 247 -10.34 48.95 -0.76
CA GLY A 247 -11.37 49.58 -1.59
C GLY A 247 -11.26 51.12 -1.74
N GLY A 248 -10.08 51.69 -1.45
CA GLY A 248 -9.83 53.14 -1.47
C GLY A 248 -9.91 53.84 -0.11
N GLU A 249 -10.43 53.19 0.93
CA GLU A 249 -10.42 53.71 2.31
C GLU A 249 -9.09 53.40 3.01
N GLY A 250 -8.50 54.39 3.69
CA GLY A 250 -7.21 54.23 4.37
C GLY A 250 -7.33 53.48 5.69
N GLY A 251 -6.38 52.58 5.95
CA GLY A 251 -6.24 51.79 7.17
C GLY A 251 -4.79 51.72 7.66
N ALA A 252 -4.61 51.35 8.93
CA ALA A 252 -3.30 51.12 9.53
C ALA A 252 -3.35 49.94 10.49
N SER A 253 -2.30 49.13 10.50
CA SER A 253 -2.12 48.02 11.44
C SER A 253 -0.77 48.14 12.15
N ASP A 254 -0.77 48.16 13.47
CA ASP A 254 0.46 48.17 14.25
C ASP A 254 1.03 46.75 14.38
N ALA A 255 2.34 46.61 14.29
CA ALA A 255 3.05 45.34 14.32
C ALA A 255 4.39 45.45 15.07
N ASP A 256 4.85 44.34 15.64
CA ASP A 256 6.22 44.24 16.16
C ASP A 256 7.16 43.70 15.08
N GLN A 257 6.63 42.88 14.16
CA GLN A 257 7.31 42.37 12.97
C GLN A 257 6.39 42.42 11.75
N VAL A 258 6.97 42.63 10.58
CA VAL A 258 6.25 42.65 9.30
C VAL A 258 6.88 41.64 8.34
N LEU A 259 6.15 40.60 7.97
CA LEU A 259 6.56 39.61 6.98
C LEU A 259 6.14 40.08 5.58
N LEU A 260 7.10 40.22 4.67
CA LEU A 260 6.84 40.45 3.25
C LEU A 260 6.90 39.12 2.48
N ALA A 261 5.73 38.57 2.14
CA ALA A 261 5.56 37.25 1.51
C ALA A 261 4.81 37.35 0.16
N VAL A 262 5.26 38.25 -0.71
CA VAL A 262 4.60 38.60 -1.99
C VAL A 262 5.00 37.74 -3.20
N GLY A 263 5.63 36.60 -2.95
CA GLY A 263 6.03 35.63 -3.97
C GLY A 263 7.53 35.50 -4.17
N ARG A 264 7.91 34.81 -5.24
CA ARG A 264 9.29 34.44 -5.57
C ARG A 264 9.59 34.72 -7.04
N SER A 265 10.86 34.99 -7.35
CA SER A 265 11.34 35.28 -8.69
C SER A 265 12.45 34.27 -9.07
N PRO A 266 12.47 33.74 -10.31
CA PRO A 266 13.53 32.87 -10.81
C PRO A 266 14.93 33.44 -10.56
N TYR A 267 15.87 32.59 -10.11
CA TYR A 267 17.21 33.03 -9.74
C TYR A 267 18.22 32.77 -10.87
N THR A 268 18.44 33.79 -11.71
CA THR A 268 19.38 33.75 -12.85
C THR A 268 20.51 34.78 -12.74
N GLU A 269 20.55 35.55 -11.65
CA GLU A 269 21.56 36.57 -11.40
C GLU A 269 22.97 35.96 -11.31
N GLY A 270 23.92 36.53 -12.06
CA GLY A 270 25.32 36.08 -12.07
C GLY A 270 25.56 34.75 -12.80
N LEU A 271 24.52 34.05 -13.24
CA LEU A 271 24.62 32.73 -13.89
C LEU A 271 25.30 32.79 -15.27
N GLY A 272 25.28 33.94 -15.95
CA GLY A 272 25.82 34.07 -17.32
C GLY A 272 24.96 33.39 -18.40
N ALA A 273 23.67 33.14 -18.12
CA ALA A 273 22.76 32.40 -18.98
C ALA A 273 22.68 32.95 -20.41
N GLU A 274 22.40 34.24 -20.58
CA GLU A 274 22.29 34.85 -21.93
C GLU A 274 23.61 34.80 -22.71
N ALA A 275 24.74 35.04 -22.03
CA ALA A 275 26.07 34.95 -22.64
C ALA A 275 26.42 33.51 -23.07
N ALA A 276 25.82 32.50 -22.44
CA ALA A 276 25.93 31.09 -22.81
C ALA A 276 24.88 30.64 -23.84
N GLY A 277 24.05 31.55 -24.38
CA GLY A 277 23.04 31.26 -25.40
C GLY A 277 21.69 30.78 -24.84
N VAL A 278 21.47 30.87 -23.53
CA VAL A 278 20.20 30.51 -22.88
C VAL A 278 19.25 31.70 -22.89
N LYS A 279 18.08 31.55 -23.51
CA LYS A 279 17.04 32.58 -23.56
C LYS A 279 16.36 32.74 -22.20
N LEU A 280 16.23 33.99 -21.76
CA LEU A 280 15.45 34.36 -20.58
C LEU A 280 14.19 35.14 -20.95
N GLU A 281 13.12 34.95 -20.19
CA GLU A 281 11.90 35.76 -20.27
C GLU A 281 11.47 36.23 -18.88
N ARG A 282 11.52 37.54 -18.64
CA ARG A 282 11.25 38.12 -17.30
C ARG A 282 12.06 37.43 -16.19
N GLY A 283 13.31 37.08 -16.49
CA GLY A 283 14.25 36.43 -15.57
C GLY A 283 14.15 34.90 -15.49
N ARG A 284 13.09 34.27 -16.03
CA ARG A 284 12.95 32.80 -16.07
C ARG A 284 13.72 32.21 -17.25
N VAL A 285 14.27 31.01 -17.10
CA VAL A 285 14.87 30.25 -18.20
C VAL A 285 13.76 29.67 -19.07
N VAL A 286 13.80 29.94 -20.37
CA VAL A 286 12.83 29.37 -21.33
C VAL A 286 13.27 27.94 -21.68
N VAL A 287 12.33 27.01 -21.58
CA VAL A 287 12.52 25.60 -21.96
C VAL A 287 11.41 25.12 -22.89
N ASP A 288 11.67 24.06 -23.63
CA ASP A 288 10.64 23.28 -24.34
C ASP A 288 9.95 22.26 -23.42
N ASP A 289 9.02 21.47 -23.97
CA ASP A 289 8.25 20.45 -23.24
C ASP A 289 9.13 19.29 -22.72
N HIS A 290 10.38 19.20 -23.15
CA HIS A 290 11.36 18.20 -22.68
C HIS A 290 12.40 18.80 -21.74
N LEU A 291 12.22 20.06 -21.30
CA LEU A 291 13.09 20.80 -20.40
C LEU A 291 14.43 21.25 -21.02
N ARG A 292 14.54 21.26 -22.36
CA ARG A 292 15.71 21.73 -23.11
C ARG A 292 15.66 23.26 -23.22
N THR A 293 16.79 23.92 -23.03
CA THR A 293 16.90 25.37 -23.27
C THR A 293 17.24 25.66 -24.75
N THR A 294 17.37 26.94 -25.10
CA THR A 294 17.84 27.36 -26.43
C THR A 294 19.33 27.06 -26.68
N ALA A 295 20.12 26.80 -25.65
CA ALA A 295 21.53 26.44 -25.78
C ALA A 295 21.69 24.91 -25.88
N PRO A 296 22.37 24.38 -26.91
CA PRO A 296 22.62 22.94 -27.04
C PRO A 296 23.34 22.35 -25.82
N GLY A 297 22.87 21.21 -25.33
CA GLY A 297 23.42 20.55 -24.13
C GLY A 297 23.11 21.28 -22.82
N VAL A 298 22.18 22.26 -22.81
CA VAL A 298 21.77 22.96 -21.59
C VAL A 298 20.28 22.79 -21.35
N TRP A 299 19.95 22.40 -20.13
CA TRP A 299 18.61 22.05 -19.64
C TRP A 299 18.29 22.91 -18.42
N ALA A 300 17.01 23.06 -18.07
CA ALA A 300 16.63 23.79 -16.86
C ALA A 300 15.38 23.20 -16.19
N ILE A 301 15.35 23.21 -14.85
CA ILE A 301 14.32 22.57 -14.03
C ILE A 301 13.99 23.38 -12.77
N GLY A 302 12.81 23.14 -12.20
CA GLY A 302 12.33 23.75 -10.97
C GLY A 302 12.07 25.23 -11.12
N ASP A 303 12.03 25.97 -10.00
CA ASP A 303 11.52 27.34 -9.97
C ASP A 303 12.20 28.32 -10.97
N VAL A 304 13.40 28.02 -11.46
CA VAL A 304 14.10 28.86 -12.44
C VAL A 304 13.37 28.95 -13.79
N ILE A 305 12.55 27.95 -14.14
CA ILE A 305 11.73 27.95 -15.38
C ILE A 305 10.36 28.60 -15.18
N GLY A 306 9.95 28.84 -13.92
CA GLY A 306 8.62 29.34 -13.57
C GLY A 306 7.57 28.23 -13.47
N GLY A 307 6.29 28.56 -13.70
CA GLY A 307 5.20 27.57 -13.61
C GLY A 307 4.91 27.16 -12.16
N ILE A 308 4.86 25.86 -11.89
CA ILE A 308 4.55 25.31 -10.57
C ILE A 308 5.84 25.23 -9.74
N MET A 309 6.06 26.24 -8.89
CA MET A 309 7.24 26.35 -8.02
C MET A 309 7.10 25.48 -6.75
N LEU A 310 7.07 24.15 -6.92
CA LEU A 310 6.96 23.17 -5.84
C LEU A 310 8.11 22.17 -5.87
N ALA A 311 8.57 21.76 -4.68
CA ALA A 311 9.75 20.90 -4.55
C ALA A 311 9.59 19.52 -5.21
N HIS A 312 8.41 18.90 -5.12
CA HIS A 312 8.11 17.63 -5.79
C HIS A 312 8.03 17.77 -7.30
N VAL A 313 7.54 18.91 -7.81
CA VAL A 313 7.55 19.21 -9.25
C VAL A 313 8.98 19.38 -9.75
N ALA A 314 9.80 20.20 -9.07
CA ALA A 314 11.21 20.38 -9.41
C ALA A 314 12.01 19.06 -9.40
N SER A 315 11.71 18.18 -8.43
CA SER A 315 12.32 16.85 -8.35
C SER A 315 11.92 15.96 -9.53
N TYR A 316 10.63 15.97 -9.90
CA TYR A 316 10.11 15.22 -11.04
C TYR A 316 10.69 15.72 -12.37
N GLU A 317 10.76 17.03 -12.56
CA GLU A 317 11.43 17.66 -13.72
C GLU A 317 12.91 17.27 -13.78
N GLY A 318 13.61 17.23 -12.65
CA GLY A 318 15.01 16.79 -12.60
C GLY A 318 15.22 15.35 -13.06
N ILE A 319 14.29 14.45 -12.72
CA ILE A 319 14.31 13.07 -13.23
C ILE A 319 14.07 13.06 -14.74
N CYS A 320 13.06 13.80 -15.22
CA CYS A 320 12.72 13.86 -16.64
C CYS A 320 13.86 14.41 -17.49
N ALA A 321 14.46 15.54 -17.09
CA ALA A 321 15.55 16.16 -17.82
C ALA A 321 16.75 15.21 -17.95
N VAL A 322 17.10 14.51 -16.87
CA VAL A 322 18.23 13.57 -16.87
C VAL A 322 17.95 12.31 -17.68
N GLU A 323 16.72 11.80 -17.65
CA GLU A 323 16.33 10.69 -18.53
C GLU A 323 16.36 11.10 -20.00
N ASN A 324 15.97 12.33 -20.32
CA ASN A 324 16.10 12.88 -21.66
C ASN A 324 17.56 13.03 -22.10
N ILE A 325 18.46 13.43 -21.20
CA ILE A 325 19.92 13.44 -21.44
C ILE A 325 20.42 12.01 -21.75
N ALA A 326 19.87 10.99 -21.08
CA ALA A 326 20.22 9.59 -21.31
C ALA A 326 19.57 8.97 -22.57
N GLY A 327 18.83 9.75 -23.36
CA GLY A 327 18.22 9.31 -24.63
C GLY A 327 16.78 8.81 -24.51
N HIS A 328 16.11 9.01 -23.38
CA HIS A 328 14.67 8.83 -23.28
C HIS A 328 13.92 10.04 -23.87
N GLU A 329 12.62 9.88 -24.14
CA GLU A 329 11.75 10.96 -24.61
C GLU A 329 10.59 11.11 -23.62
N ARG A 330 10.80 11.95 -22.61
CA ARG A 330 9.87 12.17 -21.50
C ARG A 330 9.45 13.64 -21.44
N THR A 331 8.16 13.86 -21.28
CA THR A 331 7.55 15.17 -21.04
C THR A 331 7.00 15.17 -19.61
N PRO A 332 7.33 16.18 -18.78
CA PRO A 332 6.74 16.29 -17.45
C PRO A 332 5.23 16.49 -17.54
N ASP A 333 4.48 15.64 -16.85
CA ASP A 333 3.03 15.73 -16.76
C ASP A 333 2.60 16.45 -15.48
N TYR A 334 1.99 17.62 -15.65
CA TYR A 334 1.61 18.51 -14.55
C TYR A 334 0.13 18.40 -14.15
N HIS A 335 -0.70 17.66 -14.91
CA HIS A 335 -2.15 17.70 -14.71
C HIS A 335 -2.58 17.17 -13.32
N ALA A 336 -1.79 16.25 -12.75
CA ALA A 336 -1.99 15.71 -11.42
C ALA A 336 -0.94 16.19 -10.41
N ALA A 337 -0.31 17.37 -10.61
CA ALA A 337 0.61 17.91 -9.61
C ALA A 337 -0.17 18.42 -8.37
N PRO A 338 0.01 17.82 -7.17
CA PRO A 338 -0.73 18.25 -5.99
C PRO A 338 -0.15 19.54 -5.41
N ASN A 339 -1.02 20.34 -4.83
CA ASN A 339 -0.69 21.54 -4.06
C ASN A 339 -1.08 21.33 -2.60
N CYS A 340 -0.15 21.62 -1.68
CA CYS A 340 -0.32 21.41 -0.24
C CYS A 340 -0.01 22.71 0.51
N VAL A 341 -0.91 23.13 1.40
CA VAL A 341 -0.76 24.25 2.32
C VAL A 341 -0.89 23.69 3.73
N TYR A 342 0.19 23.80 4.51
CA TYR A 342 0.32 23.11 5.79
C TYR A 342 -0.15 23.99 6.96
N THR A 343 -1.26 24.69 6.75
CA THR A 343 -1.97 25.42 7.81
C THR A 343 -2.65 24.45 8.77
N ASP A 344 -3.23 24.99 9.85
CA ASP A 344 -4.23 24.27 10.65
C ASP A 344 -5.60 24.94 10.42
N PRO A 345 -6.63 24.20 9.95
CA PRO A 345 -6.52 22.88 9.32
C PRO A 345 -5.70 22.92 8.02
N GLU A 346 -5.17 21.77 7.61
CA GLU A 346 -4.40 21.64 6.37
C GLU A 346 -5.31 21.81 5.14
N ILE A 347 -4.74 22.29 4.03
CA ILE A 347 -5.41 22.38 2.73
C ILE A 347 -4.59 21.64 1.69
N ALA A 348 -5.23 20.81 0.87
CA ALA A 348 -4.59 20.18 -0.26
C ALA A 348 -5.54 20.06 -1.46
N HIS A 349 -5.02 20.23 -2.67
CA HIS A 349 -5.80 20.02 -3.89
C HIS A 349 -4.96 19.50 -5.05
N VAL A 350 -5.61 18.78 -5.96
CA VAL A 350 -5.02 18.23 -7.19
C VAL A 350 -6.06 18.23 -8.30
N GLY A 351 -5.64 18.46 -9.55
CA GLY A 351 -6.53 18.61 -10.70
C GLY A 351 -7.27 19.95 -10.74
N LEU A 352 -8.46 19.96 -11.34
CA LEU A 352 -9.25 21.17 -11.59
C LEU A 352 -10.02 21.65 -10.36
N GLY A 353 -10.06 22.96 -10.14
CA GLY A 353 -11.03 23.62 -9.27
C GLY A 353 -12.42 23.68 -9.88
N GLU A 354 -13.44 23.93 -9.04
CA GLU A 354 -14.83 24.07 -9.51
C GLU A 354 -14.97 25.27 -10.45
N LYS A 355 -14.31 26.39 -10.11
CA LYS A 355 -14.30 27.60 -10.92
C LYS A 355 -13.63 27.33 -12.28
N ASP A 356 -12.44 26.72 -12.26
CA ASP A 356 -11.68 26.42 -13.48
C ASP A 356 -12.43 25.46 -14.41
N ALA A 357 -13.09 24.44 -13.85
CA ALA A 357 -13.88 23.49 -14.64
C ALA A 357 -15.08 24.18 -15.32
N LYS A 358 -15.76 25.09 -14.61
CA LYS A 358 -16.86 25.89 -15.17
C LYS A 358 -16.39 26.89 -16.21
N GLU A 359 -15.27 27.58 -15.97
CA GLU A 359 -14.68 28.52 -16.94
C GLU A 359 -14.23 27.82 -18.24
N ARG A 360 -13.84 26.54 -18.14
CA ARG A 360 -13.55 25.67 -19.30
C ARG A 360 -14.79 25.09 -19.98
N GLY A 361 -16.00 25.40 -19.48
CA GLY A 361 -17.27 24.92 -20.04
C GLY A 361 -17.51 23.42 -19.86
N LEU A 362 -16.89 22.79 -18.86
CA LEU A 362 -17.09 21.36 -18.57
C LEU A 362 -18.40 21.13 -17.81
N ASP A 363 -19.11 20.07 -18.16
CA ASP A 363 -20.25 19.58 -17.38
C ASP A 363 -19.72 18.72 -16.23
N ILE A 364 -20.00 19.13 -14.98
CA ILE A 364 -19.37 18.55 -13.79
C ILE A 364 -20.39 18.11 -12.75
N LYS A 365 -20.04 17.05 -12.03
CA LYS A 365 -20.67 16.62 -10.78
C LYS A 365 -19.73 16.90 -9.62
N ILE A 366 -20.30 17.32 -8.49
CA ILE A 366 -19.55 17.64 -7.29
C ILE A 366 -20.10 16.83 -6.13
N GLY A 367 -19.19 16.18 -5.40
CA GLY A 367 -19.48 15.47 -4.17
C GLY A 367 -18.69 16.10 -3.03
N ARG A 368 -19.30 16.18 -1.85
CA ARG A 368 -18.65 16.73 -0.66
C ARG A 368 -18.99 15.91 0.56
N PHE A 369 -17.97 15.54 1.32
CA PHE A 369 -18.12 14.84 2.58
C PHE A 369 -17.46 15.63 3.73
N PRO A 370 -18.22 16.06 4.75
CA PRO A 370 -17.68 16.83 5.87
C PRO A 370 -16.93 15.93 6.86
N PHE A 371 -15.79 16.40 7.38
CA PHE A 371 -15.07 15.67 8.43
C PHE A 371 -15.88 15.56 9.73
N ALA A 372 -16.88 16.42 9.95
CA ALA A 372 -17.86 16.27 11.02
C ALA A 372 -18.68 14.96 10.96
N ALA A 373 -18.77 14.32 9.79
CA ALA A 373 -19.40 13.01 9.62
C ALA A 373 -18.38 11.84 9.61
N SER A 374 -17.08 12.13 9.67
CA SER A 374 -16.04 11.10 9.73
C SER A 374 -15.83 10.65 11.19
N GLY A 375 -16.10 9.37 11.45
CA GLY A 375 -15.80 8.77 12.76
C GLY A 375 -14.34 8.97 13.16
N ARG A 376 -13.40 8.80 12.23
CA ARG A 376 -11.97 9.01 12.50
C ARG A 376 -11.66 10.46 12.89
N ALA A 377 -12.17 11.44 12.14
CA ALA A 377 -11.94 12.86 12.42
C ALA A 377 -12.47 13.26 13.82
N LEU A 378 -13.61 12.70 14.23
CA LEU A 378 -14.15 12.88 15.58
C LEU A 378 -13.23 12.27 16.65
N THR A 379 -12.67 11.07 16.43
CA THR A 379 -11.71 10.46 17.38
C THR A 379 -10.39 11.24 17.50
N LEU A 380 -10.05 12.03 16.48
CA LEU A 380 -8.89 12.94 16.50
C LEU A 380 -9.23 14.29 17.16
N GLY A 381 -10.51 14.57 17.44
CA GLY A 381 -11.00 15.90 17.85
C GLY A 381 -10.78 16.99 16.81
N GLN A 382 -10.62 16.60 15.54
CA GLN A 382 -10.31 17.49 14.41
C GLN A 382 -11.35 17.28 13.31
N SER A 383 -12.55 17.83 13.47
CA SER A 383 -13.70 17.61 12.57
C SER A 383 -14.02 18.78 11.64
N GLU A 384 -13.22 19.85 11.69
CA GLU A 384 -13.38 21.01 10.82
C GLU A 384 -12.95 20.69 9.38
N GLY A 385 -13.76 21.13 8.41
CA GLY A 385 -13.48 20.99 6.99
C GLY A 385 -14.21 19.82 6.30
N PHE A 386 -13.75 19.47 5.11
CA PHE A 386 -14.38 18.50 4.21
C PHE A 386 -13.42 18.03 3.09
N VAL A 387 -13.79 16.91 2.47
CA VAL A 387 -13.27 16.48 1.17
C VAL A 387 -14.31 16.84 0.09
N LYS A 388 -13.85 17.42 -1.02
CA LYS A 388 -14.64 17.76 -2.21
C LYS A 388 -14.03 17.08 -3.44
N VAL A 389 -14.86 16.37 -4.19
CA VAL A 389 -14.49 15.77 -5.48
C VAL A 389 -15.25 16.46 -6.61
N ILE A 390 -14.58 16.62 -7.74
CA ILE A 390 -15.11 17.19 -8.97
C ILE A 390 -14.88 16.16 -10.06
N ALA A 391 -15.94 15.72 -10.72
CA ALA A 391 -15.89 14.73 -11.77
C ALA A 391 -16.65 15.19 -13.02
N ASP A 392 -16.26 14.67 -14.17
CA ASP A 392 -17.00 14.86 -15.42
C ASP A 392 -18.38 14.22 -15.31
N ALA A 393 -19.43 14.96 -15.68
CA ALA A 393 -20.80 14.52 -15.45
C ALA A 393 -21.20 13.29 -16.29
N GLN A 394 -20.58 13.11 -17.46
CA GLN A 394 -20.94 12.06 -18.42
C GLN A 394 -20.13 10.78 -18.20
N SER A 395 -18.81 10.93 -18.09
CA SER A 395 -17.85 9.81 -17.97
C SER A 395 -17.56 9.40 -16.53
N SER A 396 -18.00 10.18 -15.53
CA SER A 396 -17.64 10.02 -14.12
C SER A 396 -16.12 10.10 -13.85
N ARG A 397 -15.30 10.50 -14.82
CA ARG A 397 -13.85 10.64 -14.62
C ARG A 397 -13.56 11.71 -13.58
N LEU A 398 -12.70 11.40 -12.62
CA LEU A 398 -12.27 12.35 -11.60
C LEU A 398 -11.44 13.45 -12.26
N LEU A 399 -11.84 14.71 -12.07
CA LEU A 399 -11.19 15.90 -12.64
C LEU A 399 -10.41 16.68 -11.59
N GLY A 400 -10.84 16.64 -10.34
CA GLY A 400 -10.21 17.38 -9.25
C GLY A 400 -10.65 16.90 -7.88
N VAL A 401 -9.75 17.03 -6.90
CA VAL A 401 -10.03 16.76 -5.48
C VAL A 401 -9.45 17.88 -4.65
N HIS A 402 -10.24 18.37 -3.70
CA HIS A 402 -9.93 19.49 -2.82
C HIS A 402 -10.27 19.11 -1.39
N ILE A 403 -9.32 19.27 -0.48
CA ILE A 403 -9.43 18.83 0.91
C ILE A 403 -9.04 20.00 1.80
N ILE A 404 -9.88 20.29 2.80
CA ILE A 404 -9.50 21.10 3.95
C ILE A 404 -9.85 20.30 5.21
N GLY A 405 -8.90 20.09 6.11
CA GLY A 405 -9.12 19.29 7.32
C GLY A 405 -7.86 18.57 7.81
N PRO A 406 -8.00 17.63 8.76
CA PRO A 406 -6.85 16.93 9.33
C PRO A 406 -6.12 16.10 8.27
N ARG A 407 -4.80 16.19 8.25
CA ARG A 407 -3.91 15.41 7.37
C ARG A 407 -4.25 15.52 5.87
N ALA A 408 -4.84 16.63 5.43
CA ALA A 408 -5.20 16.85 4.02
C ALA A 408 -4.00 16.63 3.08
N THR A 409 -2.80 17.01 3.53
CA THR A 409 -1.56 16.88 2.75
C THR A 409 -1.07 15.43 2.58
N ASP A 410 -1.50 14.51 3.44
CA ASP A 410 -1.28 13.07 3.28
C ASP A 410 -2.38 12.43 2.42
N LEU A 411 -3.65 12.83 2.65
CA LEU A 411 -4.82 12.28 1.95
C LEU A 411 -4.80 12.56 0.43
N ILE A 412 -4.20 13.67 0.02
CA ILE A 412 -4.16 14.07 -1.39
C ILE A 412 -3.36 13.11 -2.28
N ALA A 413 -2.51 12.26 -1.70
CA ALA A 413 -1.69 11.30 -2.45
C ALA A 413 -2.54 10.28 -3.22
N GLU A 414 -3.62 9.79 -2.60
CA GLU A 414 -4.56 8.86 -3.26
C GLU A 414 -5.29 9.56 -4.42
N ALA A 415 -5.80 10.78 -4.18
CA ALA A 415 -6.44 11.57 -5.21
C ALA A 415 -5.50 11.90 -6.38
N THR A 416 -4.23 12.16 -6.08
CA THR A 416 -3.19 12.41 -7.09
C THR A 416 -3.00 11.19 -7.99
N LEU A 417 -2.89 10.00 -7.38
CA LEU A 417 -2.80 8.74 -8.12
C LEU A 417 -4.06 8.51 -8.98
N ALA A 418 -5.24 8.78 -8.43
CA ALA A 418 -6.50 8.60 -9.12
C ALA A 418 -6.64 9.51 -10.35
N ILE A 419 -6.28 10.80 -10.22
CA ILE A 419 -6.31 11.74 -11.35
C ILE A 419 -5.25 11.37 -12.39
N GLN A 420 -4.03 11.06 -11.97
CA GLN A 420 -2.94 10.68 -12.87
C GLN A 420 -3.30 9.47 -13.76
N ASN A 421 -4.11 8.55 -13.24
CA ASN A 421 -4.57 7.35 -13.97
C ASN A 421 -5.97 7.50 -14.58
N GLY A 422 -6.58 8.68 -14.51
CA GLY A 422 -7.90 8.95 -15.08
C GLY A 422 -9.02 8.10 -14.48
N LEU A 423 -8.94 7.75 -13.19
CA LEU A 423 -9.94 6.92 -12.53
C LEU A 423 -11.32 7.61 -12.47
N THR A 424 -12.38 6.81 -12.43
CA THR A 424 -13.75 7.29 -12.26
C THR A 424 -14.21 7.27 -10.80
N LEU A 425 -15.31 7.97 -10.50
CA LEU A 425 -15.96 7.95 -9.18
C LEU A 425 -16.32 6.52 -8.73
N GLU A 426 -16.71 5.65 -9.67
CA GLU A 426 -17.07 4.26 -9.39
C GLU A 426 -15.83 3.41 -9.05
N GLN A 427 -14.68 3.69 -9.66
CA GLN A 427 -13.43 3.01 -9.32
C GLN A 427 -12.90 3.43 -7.93
N LEU A 428 -13.16 4.68 -7.53
CA LEU A 428 -12.91 5.12 -6.15
C LEU A 428 -13.86 4.45 -5.14
N ASP A 429 -15.14 4.29 -5.48
CA ASP A 429 -16.15 3.55 -4.68
C ASP A 429 -15.76 2.07 -4.49
N LEU A 430 -15.23 1.41 -5.53
CA LEU A 430 -14.79 0.01 -5.45
C LEU A 430 -13.57 -0.22 -4.53
N THR A 431 -12.85 0.84 -4.17
CA THR A 431 -11.68 0.74 -3.30
C THR A 431 -12.14 0.58 -1.85
N ILE A 432 -11.80 -0.54 -1.22
CA ILE A 432 -12.10 -0.79 0.19
C ILE A 432 -11.16 0.07 1.05
N HIS A 433 -11.62 1.25 1.44
CA HIS A 433 -10.92 2.12 2.37
C HIS A 433 -11.00 1.54 3.79
N ALA A 434 -9.90 1.54 4.53
CA ALA A 434 -9.87 1.00 5.89
C ALA A 434 -10.77 1.82 6.84
N HIS A 435 -11.42 1.15 7.79
CA HIS A 435 -12.31 1.80 8.77
C HIS A 435 -11.85 1.57 10.23
N PRO A 436 -11.87 2.59 11.12
CA PRO A 436 -12.10 4.02 10.84
C PRO A 436 -10.80 4.73 10.41
N THR A 437 -10.80 5.39 9.24
CA THR A 437 -9.68 6.21 8.76
C THR A 437 -10.15 7.51 8.07
N LEU A 438 -9.25 8.47 7.93
CA LEU A 438 -9.55 9.72 7.21
C LEU A 438 -9.76 9.52 5.69
N PRO A 439 -9.01 8.62 4.99
CA PRO A 439 -9.24 8.29 3.58
C PRO A 439 -10.68 7.91 3.20
N GLU A 440 -11.45 7.31 4.12
CA GLU A 440 -12.88 7.03 3.87
C GLU A 440 -13.68 8.27 3.44
N SER A 441 -13.22 9.47 3.83
CA SER A 441 -13.84 10.74 3.44
C SER A 441 -13.74 11.03 1.94
N LEU A 442 -12.71 10.51 1.26
CA LEU A 442 -12.57 10.60 -0.20
C LEU A 442 -13.58 9.68 -0.91
N MET A 443 -13.71 8.44 -0.45
CA MET A 443 -14.74 7.50 -0.91
C MET A 443 -16.14 8.06 -0.71
N GLU A 444 -16.46 8.57 0.48
CA GLU A 444 -17.77 9.16 0.76
C GLU A 444 -18.04 10.42 -0.06
N ALA A 445 -17.02 11.24 -0.36
CA ALA A 445 -17.18 12.35 -1.28
C ALA A 445 -17.47 11.86 -2.71
N ALA A 446 -16.81 10.78 -3.17
CA ALA A 446 -17.11 10.15 -4.46
C ALA A 446 -18.52 9.56 -4.52
N LEU A 447 -19.00 8.93 -3.44
CA LEU A 447 -20.38 8.47 -3.31
C LEU A 447 -21.37 9.65 -3.28
N ALA A 448 -21.03 10.74 -2.61
CA ALA A 448 -21.85 11.94 -2.54
C ALA A 448 -22.03 12.57 -3.94
N ALA A 449 -21.00 12.58 -4.78
CA ALA A 449 -21.09 13.03 -6.17
C ALA A 449 -22.07 12.19 -7.01
N GLN A 450 -22.30 10.94 -6.61
CA GLN A 450 -23.24 10.00 -7.21
C GLN A 450 -24.62 10.00 -6.52
N GLY A 451 -24.81 10.77 -5.45
CA GLY A 451 -26.04 10.75 -4.65
C GLY A 451 -26.24 9.46 -3.85
N ARG A 452 -25.15 8.78 -3.50
CA ARG A 452 -25.13 7.46 -2.83
C ARG A 452 -24.30 7.44 -1.54
N ALA A 453 -23.96 8.59 -0.97
CA ALA A 453 -23.22 8.65 0.29
C ALA A 453 -23.97 7.93 1.41
N ILE A 454 -23.25 7.25 2.29
CA ILE A 454 -23.83 6.42 3.35
C ILE A 454 -23.90 7.20 4.66
N HIS A 455 -22.82 7.91 4.99
CA HIS A 455 -22.68 8.59 6.27
C HIS A 455 -23.18 10.05 6.27
N ILE A 456 -23.78 10.50 5.16
CA ILE A 456 -24.53 11.76 5.07
C ILE A 456 -25.80 11.58 4.23
N ALA A 457 -26.80 12.43 4.47
CA ALA A 457 -28.02 12.43 3.68
C ALA A 457 -27.74 12.90 2.24
N ASN A 458 -28.17 12.10 1.25
CA ASN A 458 -28.13 12.49 -0.15
C ASN A 458 -29.28 13.46 -0.45
N ARG A 459 -28.98 14.56 -1.18
CA ARG A 459 -30.03 15.45 -1.68
C ARG A 459 -30.74 14.78 -2.85
N LEU A 460 -32.03 14.46 -2.69
CA LEU A 460 -32.88 14.03 -3.80
C LEU A 460 -32.99 15.17 -4.82
N PRO A 461 -32.84 14.90 -6.13
CA PRO A 461 -33.08 15.94 -7.14
C PRO A 461 -34.53 16.42 -7.04
N ALA A 462 -34.72 17.75 -6.97
CA ALA A 462 -36.03 18.37 -6.95
C ALA A 462 -36.83 17.88 -8.16
N THR A 463 -37.92 17.15 -7.92
CA THR A 463 -38.76 16.57 -8.96
C THR A 463 -39.36 17.68 -9.82
N ARG A 464 -38.99 17.73 -11.11
CA ARG A 464 -39.78 18.44 -12.13
C ARG A 464 -41.17 17.78 -12.16
N GLY A 465 -42.21 18.59 -11.94
CA GLY A 465 -43.58 18.13 -11.74
C GLY A 465 -44.08 17.19 -12.84
N ALA A 466 -44.62 16.05 -12.42
CA ALA A 466 -45.41 15.18 -13.28
C ALA A 466 -46.86 15.68 -13.36
N PRO A 467 -47.53 15.62 -14.53
CA PRO A 467 -48.89 16.12 -14.69
C PRO A 467 -49.90 15.19 -14.02
N ALA A 468 -51.01 15.79 -13.55
CA ALA A 468 -52.09 15.11 -12.84
C ALA A 468 -52.77 14.02 -13.69
N ALA A 469 -53.02 12.86 -13.08
CA ALA A 469 -53.84 11.79 -13.65
C ALA A 469 -55.34 12.03 -13.34
N PRO A 470 -56.26 11.66 -14.26
CA PRO A 470 -57.68 11.96 -14.10
C PRO A 470 -58.38 10.99 -13.13
N SER A 471 -59.39 11.53 -12.46
CA SER A 471 -60.35 10.86 -11.59
C SER A 471 -61.25 9.87 -12.33
N GLY A 472 -61.46 8.68 -11.78
CA GLY A 472 -62.43 7.71 -12.32
C GLY A 472 -62.64 6.46 -11.46
N ALA A 473 -63.56 6.57 -10.50
CA ALA A 473 -64.53 5.60 -9.99
C ALA A 473 -64.17 4.10 -9.72
N ALA A 474 -64.52 3.72 -8.48
CA ALA A 474 -65.30 2.55 -8.06
C ALA A 474 -64.63 1.16 -7.98
N GLY A 475 -64.29 0.78 -6.74
CA GLY A 475 -65.00 -0.30 -6.04
C GLY A 475 -64.47 -1.74 -6.15
N VAL A 476 -64.36 -2.36 -4.97
CA VAL A 476 -64.42 -3.80 -4.64
C VAL A 476 -63.09 -4.49 -4.30
N GLY A 477 -63.06 -5.02 -3.08
CA GLY A 477 -62.41 -6.30 -2.74
C GLY A 477 -61.02 -6.22 -2.12
N ARG A 478 -60.94 -6.32 -0.79
CA ARG A 478 -59.74 -6.83 -0.13
C ARG A 478 -59.64 -8.33 -0.43
N ASP A 479 -58.57 -8.75 -1.08
CA ASP A 479 -58.11 -10.13 -0.99
C ASP A 479 -56.57 -10.17 -0.99
N THR A 480 -56.06 -11.00 -0.09
CA THR A 480 -54.64 -11.19 0.21
C THR A 480 -54.05 -12.23 -0.75
N SER A 481 -53.28 -11.79 -1.75
CA SER A 481 -52.23 -12.61 -2.36
C SER A 481 -51.34 -11.76 -3.28
N GLN A 482 -50.03 -11.74 -3.00
CA GLN A 482 -49.03 -11.25 -3.94
C GLN A 482 -48.87 -12.28 -5.05
N ALA A 483 -49.36 -11.96 -6.24
CA ALA A 483 -49.07 -12.66 -7.47
C ALA A 483 -47.77 -12.12 -8.08
N THR A 484 -46.80 -13.00 -8.18
CA THR A 484 -45.57 -12.93 -8.98
C THR A 484 -45.89 -12.95 -10.48
N LEU A 485 -45.21 -12.10 -11.27
CA LEU A 485 -45.00 -12.27 -12.72
C LEU A 485 -43.72 -11.50 -13.14
N PRO A 486 -43.03 -11.88 -14.22
CA PRO A 486 -41.72 -12.54 -14.10
C PRO A 486 -40.57 -11.76 -14.75
N LEU A 487 -39.39 -11.82 -14.13
CA LEU A 487 -38.13 -11.44 -14.76
C LEU A 487 -37.70 -12.55 -15.73
N HIS A 488 -37.57 -12.21 -17.01
CA HIS A 488 -36.92 -13.02 -18.02
C HIS A 488 -35.44 -13.18 -17.65
N ASN A 489 -35.09 -14.28 -16.98
CA ASN A 489 -33.72 -14.78 -16.99
C ASN A 489 -33.50 -15.55 -18.29
N ARG A 490 -32.59 -15.05 -19.13
CA ARG A 490 -31.96 -15.88 -20.15
C ARG A 490 -31.14 -16.94 -19.43
N GLU A 491 -31.70 -18.14 -19.33
CA GLU A 491 -30.97 -19.36 -19.03
C GLU A 491 -29.89 -19.57 -20.10
N ARG A 492 -28.64 -19.22 -19.78
CA ARG A 492 -27.52 -20.01 -20.30
C ARG A 492 -27.55 -21.32 -19.50
N GLN A 493 -27.71 -22.44 -20.20
CA GLN A 493 -27.60 -23.78 -19.64
C GLN A 493 -26.30 -23.91 -18.84
N MET A 494 -26.39 -23.75 -17.53
CA MET A 494 -25.40 -24.34 -16.63
C MET A 494 -25.57 -25.84 -16.75
N VAL A 495 -24.56 -26.50 -17.29
CA VAL A 495 -24.43 -27.95 -17.35
C VAL A 495 -24.73 -28.50 -15.95
N ALA A 496 -25.73 -29.37 -15.85
CA ALA A 496 -26.13 -30.00 -14.60
C ALA A 496 -24.90 -30.62 -13.91
N PRO A 497 -24.70 -30.43 -12.59
CA PRO A 497 -23.64 -31.12 -11.89
C PRO A 497 -23.94 -32.63 -12.00
N ALA A 498 -23.10 -33.33 -12.74
CA ALA A 498 -23.15 -34.79 -12.80
C ALA A 498 -23.10 -35.31 -11.36
N LYS A 499 -24.12 -36.09 -10.97
CA LYS A 499 -24.06 -36.88 -9.72
C LYS A 499 -22.76 -37.70 -9.79
N PRO A 500 -21.81 -37.53 -8.85
CA PRO A 500 -20.62 -38.35 -8.83
C PRO A 500 -21.04 -39.81 -8.66
N THR A 501 -20.69 -40.65 -9.62
CA THR A 501 -20.67 -42.10 -9.43
C THR A 501 -19.70 -42.39 -8.29
N ALA A 502 -20.18 -42.96 -7.20
CA ALA A 502 -19.39 -43.24 -6.00
C ALA A 502 -18.14 -44.08 -6.36
N PRO A 503 -16.92 -43.56 -6.16
CA PRO A 503 -15.72 -44.37 -6.15
C PRO A 503 -15.73 -45.28 -4.90
N PRO A 504 -14.98 -46.40 -4.90
CA PRO A 504 -14.98 -47.35 -3.79
C PRO A 504 -14.64 -46.65 -2.47
N ALA A 505 -15.46 -46.88 -1.45
CA ALA A 505 -15.31 -46.25 -0.15
C ALA A 505 -13.95 -46.57 0.47
N ALA A 506 -13.16 -45.54 0.81
CA ALA A 506 -12.01 -45.70 1.69
C ALA A 506 -12.50 -46.28 3.03
N ALA A 507 -11.84 -47.32 3.52
CA ALA A 507 -12.19 -47.93 4.80
C ALA A 507 -12.04 -46.91 5.94
N ALA A 508 -13.05 -46.78 6.79
CA ALA A 508 -13.03 -45.83 7.90
C ALA A 508 -11.86 -46.09 8.87
N VAL A 509 -11.08 -45.05 9.16
CA VAL A 509 -10.01 -45.07 10.16
C VAL A 509 -10.64 -45.23 11.54
N THR A 510 -10.28 -46.29 12.27
CA THR A 510 -10.76 -46.57 13.63
C THR A 510 -9.62 -47.12 14.48
N ALA A 511 -9.72 -47.03 15.81
CA ALA A 511 -8.73 -47.64 16.72
C ALA A 511 -8.46 -49.12 16.37
N LYS A 512 -9.53 -49.90 16.15
CA LYS A 512 -9.46 -51.31 15.77
C LYS A 512 -8.70 -51.52 14.46
N LYS A 513 -8.84 -50.64 13.47
CA LYS A 513 -8.14 -50.74 12.17
C LYS A 513 -6.66 -50.36 12.25
N LEU A 514 -6.25 -49.65 13.31
CA LEU A 514 -4.87 -49.22 13.57
C LEU A 514 -4.14 -50.16 14.54
N GLU A 515 -4.78 -51.25 14.99
CA GLU A 515 -4.13 -52.31 15.76
C GLU A 515 -3.16 -53.10 14.88
N LEU A 516 -1.97 -53.37 15.41
CA LEU A 516 -0.90 -54.09 14.71
C LEU A 516 -1.17 -55.60 14.67
N THR A 517 -2.19 -55.99 13.90
CA THR A 517 -2.62 -57.39 13.74
C THR A 517 -2.58 -57.82 12.28
N LYS A 518 -2.57 -59.13 12.03
CA LYS A 518 -2.53 -59.70 10.68
C LYS A 518 -3.76 -59.32 9.85
N GLU A 519 -4.91 -59.15 10.48
CA GLU A 519 -6.17 -58.76 9.82
C GLU A 519 -6.13 -57.33 9.27
N ASN A 520 -5.31 -56.46 9.87
CA ASN A 520 -5.15 -55.07 9.43
C ASN A 520 -3.90 -54.83 8.59
N ARG A 521 -3.12 -55.89 8.32
CA ARG A 521 -1.81 -55.82 7.67
C ARG A 521 -1.83 -54.98 6.40
N ASP A 522 -2.71 -55.30 5.45
CA ASP A 522 -2.72 -54.61 4.15
C ASP A 522 -3.06 -53.12 4.26
N PHE A 523 -3.93 -52.76 5.21
CA PHE A 523 -4.26 -51.36 5.48
C PHE A 523 -3.05 -50.60 6.05
N LEU A 524 -2.37 -51.19 7.03
CA LEU A 524 -1.18 -50.60 7.66
C LEU A 524 0.00 -50.49 6.68
N LEU A 525 0.21 -51.51 5.84
CA LEU A 525 1.23 -51.48 4.79
C LEU A 525 0.88 -50.48 3.68
N GLY A 526 -0.41 -50.28 3.40
CA GLY A 526 -0.87 -49.22 2.50
C GLY A 526 -0.50 -47.82 3.02
N ILE A 527 -0.65 -47.57 4.33
CA ILE A 527 -0.23 -46.32 4.98
C ILE A 527 1.29 -46.13 4.88
N HIS A 528 2.06 -47.17 5.18
CA HIS A 528 3.52 -47.15 5.05
C HIS A 528 3.96 -46.84 3.62
N ARG A 529 3.40 -47.54 2.63
CA ARG A 529 3.68 -47.30 1.21
C ARG A 529 3.32 -45.88 0.78
N LEU A 530 2.22 -45.31 1.28
CA LEU A 530 1.82 -43.93 0.99
C LEU A 530 2.81 -42.92 1.56
N MET A 531 3.25 -43.08 2.82
CA MET A 531 4.28 -42.21 3.39
C MET A 531 5.60 -42.31 2.61
N GLN A 532 6.00 -43.52 2.21
CA GLN A 532 7.18 -43.73 1.37
C GLN A 532 7.04 -43.06 0.00
N LEU A 533 5.87 -43.14 -0.64
CA LEU A 533 5.59 -42.45 -1.89
C LEU A 533 5.72 -40.92 -1.74
N ILE A 534 5.14 -40.34 -0.69
CA ILE A 534 5.23 -38.90 -0.42
C ILE A 534 6.68 -38.48 -0.18
N ARG A 535 7.41 -39.16 0.71
CA ARG A 535 8.83 -38.89 0.98
C ARG A 535 9.64 -38.90 -0.31
N ARG A 536 9.46 -39.96 -1.12
CA ARG A 536 10.26 -40.13 -2.32
C ARG A 536 9.89 -39.15 -3.43
N PHE A 537 8.60 -38.85 -3.57
CA PHE A 537 8.10 -37.81 -4.47
C PHE A 537 8.75 -36.46 -4.15
N GLU A 538 8.75 -36.06 -2.87
CA GLU A 538 9.29 -34.77 -2.41
C GLU A 538 10.82 -34.68 -2.57
N GLU A 539 11.55 -35.77 -2.28
CA GLU A 539 12.99 -35.86 -2.54
C GLU A 539 13.31 -35.65 -4.02
N ARG A 540 12.53 -36.28 -4.91
CA ARG A 540 12.71 -36.09 -6.34
C ARG A 540 12.26 -34.71 -6.79
N ALA A 541 11.18 -34.14 -6.25
CA ALA A 541 10.80 -32.76 -6.50
C ALA A 541 11.94 -31.78 -6.16
N GLN A 542 12.65 -31.99 -5.04
CA GLN A 542 13.84 -31.22 -4.69
C GLN A 542 14.93 -31.30 -5.78
N GLU A 543 15.21 -32.50 -6.28
CA GLU A 543 16.20 -32.70 -7.34
C GLU A 543 15.78 -32.04 -8.65
N GLN A 544 14.51 -32.14 -9.04
CA GLN A 544 14.00 -31.54 -10.28
C GLN A 544 13.96 -30.00 -10.19
N TYR A 545 13.68 -29.46 -9.00
CA TYR A 545 13.85 -28.03 -8.71
C TYR A 545 15.30 -27.58 -8.95
N THR A 546 16.27 -28.36 -8.47
CA THR A 546 17.70 -28.06 -8.67
C THR A 546 18.11 -28.14 -10.15
N LYS A 547 17.38 -28.92 -10.95
CA LYS A 547 17.51 -28.99 -12.41
C LYS A 547 16.72 -27.88 -13.15
N ALA A 548 16.19 -26.90 -12.42
CA ALA A 548 15.38 -25.79 -12.95
C ALA A 548 14.11 -26.23 -13.70
N LYS A 549 13.56 -27.41 -13.39
CA LYS A 549 12.29 -27.87 -13.98
C LYS A 549 11.05 -27.35 -13.25
N ILE A 550 11.21 -26.92 -12.01
CA ILE A 550 10.11 -26.41 -11.18
C ILE A 550 10.29 -24.90 -11.05
N GLY A 551 9.31 -24.12 -11.51
CA GLY A 551 9.28 -22.67 -11.39
C GLY A 551 8.79 -22.19 -10.02
N GLY A 552 9.21 -21.00 -9.60
CA GLY A 552 8.79 -20.39 -8.34
C GLY A 552 9.48 -20.99 -7.11
N TYR A 553 8.84 -20.91 -5.94
CA TYR A 553 9.34 -21.52 -4.70
C TYR A 553 8.71 -22.91 -4.50
N CYS A 554 9.53 -23.91 -4.19
CA CYS A 554 9.09 -25.27 -3.91
C CYS A 554 9.16 -25.58 -2.40
N HIS A 555 8.05 -26.03 -1.82
CA HIS A 555 7.90 -26.28 -0.38
C HIS A 555 7.60 -27.77 -0.13
N LEU A 556 8.51 -28.46 0.55
CA LEU A 556 8.48 -29.93 0.67
C LEU A 556 7.97 -30.42 2.03
N ASN A 557 7.20 -31.51 2.08
CA ASN A 557 6.75 -32.15 3.31
C ASN A 557 7.75 -33.15 3.94
N ILE A 558 9.03 -33.13 3.56
CA ILE A 558 10.02 -34.13 4.02
C ILE A 558 10.16 -34.06 5.55
N GLY A 559 9.85 -35.15 6.25
CA GLY A 559 9.85 -35.29 7.70
C GLY A 559 8.49 -35.03 8.37
N GLU A 560 7.48 -34.63 7.59
CA GLU A 560 6.12 -34.32 8.06
C GLU A 560 5.10 -35.39 7.61
N GLU A 561 5.55 -36.54 7.09
CA GLU A 561 4.69 -37.51 6.41
C GLU A 561 3.55 -38.07 7.29
N ALA A 562 3.83 -38.32 8.56
CA ALA A 562 2.83 -38.80 9.51
C ALA A 562 1.70 -37.77 9.74
N ALA A 563 2.04 -36.49 9.89
CA ALA A 563 1.07 -35.41 10.01
C ALA A 563 0.28 -35.21 8.71
N VAL A 564 0.94 -35.26 7.56
CA VAL A 564 0.32 -35.13 6.24
C VAL A 564 -0.72 -36.23 5.99
N VAL A 565 -0.33 -37.49 6.19
CA VAL A 565 -1.23 -38.64 5.99
C VAL A 565 -2.32 -38.66 7.06
N GLY A 566 -1.96 -38.33 8.30
CA GLY A 566 -2.86 -38.30 9.44
C GLY A 566 -3.95 -37.22 9.35
N GLY A 567 -3.65 -36.07 8.73
CA GLY A 567 -4.63 -34.99 8.50
C GLY A 567 -5.60 -35.24 7.33
N ILE A 568 -5.36 -36.28 6.51
CA ILE A 568 -6.12 -36.49 5.26
C ILE A 568 -6.92 -37.80 5.24
N LEU A 569 -6.31 -38.93 5.57
CA LEU A 569 -6.97 -40.24 5.44
C LEU A 569 -8.23 -40.43 6.31
N PRO A 570 -8.39 -39.76 7.49
CA PRO A 570 -9.62 -39.85 8.26
C PRO A 570 -10.84 -39.18 7.62
N LEU A 571 -10.65 -38.37 6.57
CA LEU A 571 -11.72 -37.64 5.90
C LEU A 571 -12.50 -38.52 4.92
N LYS A 572 -13.79 -38.23 4.77
CA LYS A 572 -14.62 -38.77 3.69
C LYS A 572 -14.31 -38.06 2.39
N LEU A 573 -14.56 -38.71 1.25
CA LEU A 573 -14.42 -38.08 -0.08
C LEU A 573 -15.36 -36.90 -0.29
N THR A 574 -16.40 -36.76 0.54
CA THR A 574 -17.30 -35.59 0.52
C THR A 574 -16.81 -34.46 1.42
N ASP A 575 -15.81 -34.65 2.27
CA ASP A 575 -15.26 -33.54 3.04
C ASP A 575 -14.42 -32.63 2.16
N TYR A 576 -14.39 -31.34 2.50
CA TYR A 576 -13.58 -30.35 1.79
C TYR A 576 -12.24 -30.14 2.48
N ILE A 577 -11.21 -29.86 1.69
CA ILE A 577 -9.84 -29.68 2.18
C ILE A 577 -9.30 -28.35 1.68
N TRP A 578 -8.85 -27.49 2.59
CA TRP A 578 -8.03 -26.31 2.29
C TRP A 578 -6.65 -26.50 2.89
N THR A 579 -5.61 -26.21 2.11
CA THR A 579 -4.22 -26.42 2.56
C THR A 579 -3.38 -25.15 2.38
N SER A 580 -2.26 -25.06 3.09
CA SER A 580 -1.23 -24.06 2.80
C SER A 580 -0.44 -24.42 1.54
N TYR A 581 0.44 -23.54 1.08
CA TYR A 581 1.42 -23.74 -0.02
C TYR A 581 2.38 -24.94 0.10
N ARG A 582 2.25 -25.80 1.13
CA ARG A 582 3.03 -27.03 1.32
C ARG A 582 2.10 -28.23 1.27
N GLU A 583 1.68 -28.58 0.06
CA GLU A 583 0.47 -29.38 -0.17
C GLU A 583 0.68 -30.67 -0.97
N HIS A 584 1.86 -30.91 -1.55
CA HIS A 584 2.06 -32.02 -2.48
C HIS A 584 1.69 -33.37 -1.84
N GLY A 585 2.17 -33.60 -0.62
CA GLY A 585 1.84 -34.81 0.13
C GLY A 585 0.37 -34.91 0.50
N HIS A 586 -0.29 -33.78 0.81
CA HIS A 586 -1.72 -33.72 1.13
C HIS A 586 -2.58 -34.06 -0.10
N ALA A 587 -2.21 -33.53 -1.27
CA ALA A 587 -2.85 -33.83 -2.55
C ALA A 587 -2.74 -35.32 -2.89
N ILE A 588 -1.54 -35.90 -2.78
CA ILE A 588 -1.29 -37.33 -3.00
C ILE A 588 -2.06 -38.18 -2.00
N ALA A 589 -2.06 -37.82 -0.70
CA ALA A 589 -2.81 -38.53 0.33
C ALA A 589 -4.34 -38.47 0.11
N ARG A 590 -4.86 -37.38 -0.47
CA ARG A 590 -6.27 -37.25 -0.84
C ARG A 590 -6.63 -38.14 -2.04
N GLY A 591 -5.65 -38.56 -2.82
CA GLY A 591 -5.83 -39.42 -3.99
C GLY A 591 -5.75 -38.67 -5.32
N ILE A 592 -5.23 -37.44 -5.35
CA ILE A 592 -4.84 -36.79 -6.60
C ILE A 592 -3.69 -37.61 -7.22
N ASP A 593 -3.76 -37.88 -8.52
CA ASP A 593 -2.72 -38.66 -9.21
C ASP A 593 -1.36 -37.96 -9.07
N PRO A 594 -0.34 -38.62 -8.47
CA PRO A 594 1.01 -38.06 -8.36
C PRO A 594 1.60 -37.60 -9.70
N LYS A 595 1.18 -38.19 -10.83
CA LYS A 595 1.56 -37.72 -12.17
C LYS A 595 1.09 -36.29 -12.43
N ALA A 596 -0.18 -36.00 -12.13
CA ALA A 596 -0.73 -34.65 -12.25
C ALA A 596 -0.10 -33.69 -11.24
N VAL A 597 0.21 -34.15 -10.02
CA VAL A 597 0.93 -33.34 -9.01
C VAL A 597 2.31 -32.93 -9.53
N MET A 598 3.13 -33.86 -10.04
CA MET A 598 4.46 -33.53 -10.59
C MET A 598 4.37 -32.68 -11.87
N ALA A 599 3.41 -32.97 -12.73
CA ALA A 599 3.15 -32.16 -13.92
C ALA A 599 2.81 -30.70 -13.56
N GLU A 600 2.04 -30.47 -12.49
CA GLU A 600 1.77 -29.13 -11.97
C GLU A 600 3.05 -28.44 -11.49
N LEU A 601 3.92 -29.16 -10.76
CA LEU A 601 5.22 -28.61 -10.34
C LEU A 601 6.09 -28.20 -11.54
N PHE A 602 6.01 -28.92 -12.64
CA PHE A 602 6.76 -28.64 -13.86
C PHE A 602 6.08 -27.57 -14.73
N GLY A 603 4.93 -27.04 -14.31
CA GLY A 603 4.17 -26.06 -15.08
C GLY A 603 3.55 -26.64 -16.35
N LYS A 604 3.15 -27.92 -16.36
CA LYS A 604 2.58 -28.62 -17.53
C LYS A 604 1.06 -28.58 -17.56
N GLU A 605 0.47 -28.59 -18.76
CA GLU A 605 -0.98 -28.53 -18.96
C GLU A 605 -1.73 -29.74 -18.36
N THR A 606 -1.03 -30.87 -18.18
CA THR A 606 -1.54 -32.08 -17.51
C THR A 606 -1.50 -32.00 -15.99
N GLY A 607 -1.08 -30.86 -15.42
CA GLY A 607 -1.12 -30.56 -14.00
C GLY A 607 -2.54 -30.37 -13.45
N THR A 608 -2.69 -30.41 -12.13
CA THR A 608 -3.96 -30.28 -11.41
C THR A 608 -4.66 -28.94 -11.64
N SER A 609 -3.87 -27.89 -11.81
CA SER A 609 -4.28 -26.52 -12.16
C SER A 609 -3.78 -26.16 -13.56
N HIS A 610 -3.54 -27.17 -14.40
CA HIS A 610 -3.06 -27.04 -15.78
C HIS A 610 -1.75 -26.23 -15.90
N GLY A 611 -0.84 -26.41 -14.92
CA GLY A 611 0.50 -25.81 -14.93
C GLY A 611 0.55 -24.34 -14.50
N ARG A 612 -0.60 -23.75 -14.12
CA ARG A 612 -0.70 -22.33 -13.71
C ARG A 612 -0.49 -22.11 -12.22
N GLY A 613 -0.72 -23.14 -11.41
CA GLY A 613 -0.66 -23.06 -9.95
C GLY A 613 0.73 -23.33 -9.38
N GLY A 614 1.50 -24.18 -10.05
CA GLY A 614 2.84 -24.58 -9.61
C GLY A 614 2.82 -25.26 -8.24
N SER A 615 3.91 -25.13 -7.47
CA SER A 615 4.10 -25.81 -6.18
C SER A 615 3.15 -25.35 -5.06
N MET A 616 2.45 -24.21 -5.22
CA MET A 616 1.73 -23.57 -4.12
C MET A 616 0.21 -23.51 -4.31
N HIS A 617 -0.30 -23.95 -5.47
CA HIS A 617 -1.73 -23.86 -5.82
C HIS A 617 -2.24 -25.10 -6.57
N MET A 618 -2.39 -26.23 -5.86
CA MET A 618 -2.99 -27.45 -6.39
C MET A 618 -4.49 -27.52 -6.08
N TYR A 619 -5.31 -27.81 -7.07
CA TYR A 619 -6.76 -27.82 -6.95
C TYR A 619 -7.37 -29.06 -7.60
N ASP A 620 -8.35 -29.68 -6.95
CA ASP A 620 -9.19 -30.72 -7.55
C ASP A 620 -10.62 -30.64 -6.99
N ALA A 621 -11.54 -30.10 -7.79
CA ALA A 621 -12.95 -29.97 -7.41
C ALA A 621 -13.65 -31.31 -7.17
N LYS A 622 -13.27 -32.37 -7.89
CA LYS A 622 -13.91 -33.70 -7.79
C LYS A 622 -13.57 -34.35 -6.47
N LEU A 623 -12.32 -34.20 -6.04
CA LEU A 623 -11.83 -34.66 -4.75
C LEU A 623 -12.08 -33.66 -3.62
N ARG A 624 -12.74 -32.52 -3.89
CA ARG A 624 -12.98 -31.42 -2.94
C ARG A 624 -11.70 -30.94 -2.27
N PHE A 625 -10.60 -30.99 -3.02
CA PHE A 625 -9.32 -30.43 -2.63
C PHE A 625 -9.28 -28.99 -3.16
N MET A 626 -9.60 -28.04 -2.28
CA MET A 626 -9.98 -26.67 -2.62
C MET A 626 -8.80 -25.71 -2.72
N GLY A 627 -7.58 -26.23 -2.91
CA GLY A 627 -6.40 -25.41 -3.12
C GLY A 627 -5.36 -25.54 -2.03
N GLY A 628 -4.11 -25.37 -2.43
CA GLY A 628 -3.08 -24.74 -1.65
C GLY A 628 -3.03 -23.25 -1.94
N TYR A 629 -2.56 -22.52 -0.95
CA TYR A 629 -2.58 -21.06 -0.97
C TYR A 629 -1.19 -20.54 -0.60
N GLY A 630 -0.56 -19.84 -1.54
CA GLY A 630 0.74 -19.16 -1.42
C GLY A 630 0.83 -18.15 -0.27
N ILE A 631 -0.29 -17.58 0.16
CA ILE A 631 -0.34 -16.58 1.23
C ILE A 631 -0.48 -17.28 2.58
N VAL A 632 0.48 -17.05 3.48
CA VAL A 632 0.48 -17.61 4.84
C VAL A 632 -0.83 -17.26 5.56
N GLY A 633 -1.66 -18.27 5.80
CA GLY A 633 -2.96 -18.13 6.46
C GLY A 633 -4.06 -17.45 5.62
N GLY A 634 -3.81 -17.16 4.34
CA GLY A 634 -4.81 -16.56 3.45
C GLY A 634 -6.03 -17.48 3.20
N HIS A 635 -5.88 -18.78 3.42
CA HIS A 635 -6.95 -19.77 3.25
C HIS A 635 -7.81 -20.01 4.49
N LEU A 636 -7.40 -19.54 5.68
CA LEU A 636 -8.18 -19.72 6.91
C LEU A 636 -9.61 -19.12 6.77
N PRO A 637 -9.79 -17.88 6.26
CA PRO A 637 -11.13 -17.34 6.05
C PRO A 637 -11.92 -18.07 4.96
N LEU A 638 -11.23 -18.63 3.96
CA LEU A 638 -11.86 -19.39 2.88
C LEU A 638 -12.41 -20.73 3.40
N ALA A 639 -11.67 -21.41 4.29
CA ALA A 639 -12.16 -22.60 4.96
C ALA A 639 -13.35 -22.29 5.88
N ALA A 640 -13.33 -21.16 6.59
CA ALA A 640 -14.50 -20.69 7.35
C ALA A 640 -15.71 -20.45 6.43
N GLY A 641 -15.51 -19.82 5.27
CA GLY A 641 -16.54 -19.67 4.23
C GLY A 641 -17.05 -21.01 3.69
N GLY A 642 -16.16 -22.00 3.51
CA GLY A 642 -16.52 -23.37 3.16
C GLY A 642 -17.40 -24.02 4.23
N GLY A 643 -17.03 -23.87 5.51
CA GLY A 643 -17.81 -24.36 6.65
C GLY A 643 -19.18 -23.70 6.71
N TRP A 644 -19.24 -22.39 6.45
CA TRP A 644 -20.49 -21.65 6.31
C TRP A 644 -21.36 -22.22 5.18
N ALA A 645 -20.79 -22.50 4.02
CA ALA A 645 -21.51 -23.09 2.89
C ALA A 645 -22.06 -24.49 3.21
N VAL A 646 -21.28 -25.34 3.88
CA VAL A 646 -21.72 -26.67 4.35
C VAL A 646 -22.90 -26.53 5.32
N LYS A 647 -22.78 -25.66 6.34
CA LYS A 647 -23.84 -25.41 7.32
C LYS A 647 -25.10 -24.84 6.66
N TYR A 648 -24.93 -23.85 5.78
CA TYR A 648 -26.00 -23.22 5.03
C TYR A 648 -26.79 -24.22 4.17
N ARG A 649 -26.07 -25.17 3.53
CA ARG A 649 -26.66 -26.25 2.74
C ARG A 649 -27.16 -27.42 3.58
N LYS A 650 -27.06 -27.35 4.92
CA LYS A 650 -27.43 -28.41 5.87
C LYS A 650 -26.75 -29.74 5.55
N GLN A 651 -25.52 -29.67 5.06
CA GLN A 651 -24.70 -30.86 4.78
C GLN A 651 -24.02 -31.34 6.06
N LYS A 652 -23.66 -32.63 6.08
CA LYS A 652 -22.85 -33.24 7.16
C LYS A 652 -21.41 -33.45 6.72
N ASP A 653 -20.95 -32.68 5.75
CA ASP A 653 -19.56 -32.70 5.32
C ASP A 653 -18.71 -31.93 6.35
N VAL A 654 -17.43 -32.25 6.45
CA VAL A 654 -16.45 -31.53 7.28
C VAL A 654 -15.56 -30.69 6.38
N VAL A 655 -15.07 -29.58 6.91
CA VAL A 655 -14.03 -28.77 6.28
C VAL A 655 -12.74 -28.94 7.05
N GLU A 656 -11.75 -29.59 6.45
CA GLU A 656 -10.40 -29.70 6.97
C GLU A 656 -9.56 -28.51 6.47
N CYS A 657 -9.01 -27.72 7.38
CA CYS A 657 -8.13 -26.60 7.06
C CYS A 657 -6.73 -26.85 7.61
N LEU A 658 -5.79 -27.23 6.74
CA LEU A 658 -4.41 -27.54 7.09
C LEU A 658 -3.50 -26.32 6.90
N PHE A 659 -2.73 -25.95 7.92
CA PHE A 659 -1.81 -24.80 7.89
C PHE A 659 -0.61 -25.01 8.80
N GLY A 660 0.46 -24.22 8.60
CA GLY A 660 1.65 -24.26 9.45
C GLY A 660 1.55 -23.35 10.69
N ASP A 661 2.40 -23.59 11.68
CA ASP A 661 2.49 -22.83 12.93
C ASP A 661 2.65 -21.31 12.73
N GLY A 662 3.38 -20.90 11.70
CA GLY A 662 3.57 -19.47 11.36
C GLY A 662 2.27 -18.73 11.01
N ALA A 663 1.21 -19.43 10.60
CA ALA A 663 -0.08 -18.81 10.30
C ALA A 663 -0.88 -18.45 11.57
N THR A 664 -0.42 -18.85 12.77
CA THR A 664 -1.20 -18.71 14.02
C THR A 664 -1.01 -17.36 14.73
N ASN A 665 -0.21 -16.46 14.15
CA ASN A 665 0.14 -15.15 14.72
C ASN A 665 -0.40 -13.97 13.90
N ILE A 666 -1.41 -14.20 13.05
CA ILE A 666 -1.99 -13.17 12.18
C ILE A 666 -3.48 -12.98 12.47
N GLY A 667 -4.03 -11.79 12.15
CA GLY A 667 -5.45 -11.47 12.38
C GLY A 667 -6.41 -12.49 11.75
N ALA A 668 -6.15 -12.91 10.51
CA ALA A 668 -6.99 -13.87 9.79
C ALA A 668 -7.18 -15.20 10.53
N PHE A 669 -6.18 -15.67 11.29
CA PHE A 669 -6.30 -16.85 12.14
C PHE A 669 -7.33 -16.63 13.26
N HIS A 670 -7.15 -15.55 14.01
CA HIS A 670 -8.01 -15.21 15.15
C HIS A 670 -9.46 -14.94 14.71
N GLU A 671 -9.62 -14.20 13.61
CA GLU A 671 -10.93 -13.91 13.01
C GLU A 671 -11.63 -15.17 12.53
N SER A 672 -10.91 -16.08 11.85
CA SER A 672 -11.48 -17.32 11.32
C SER A 672 -11.92 -18.29 12.43
N LEU A 673 -11.12 -18.44 13.48
CA LEU A 673 -11.47 -19.29 14.63
C LEU A 673 -12.70 -18.72 15.36
N ASN A 674 -12.71 -17.40 15.62
CA ASN A 674 -13.83 -16.74 16.26
C ASN A 674 -15.11 -16.88 15.43
N TYR A 675 -15.03 -16.58 14.12
CA TYR A 675 -16.15 -16.70 13.20
C TYR A 675 -16.68 -18.13 13.16
N ALA A 676 -15.80 -19.12 13.00
CA ALA A 676 -16.21 -20.53 12.97
C ALA A 676 -16.89 -20.96 14.26
N LYS A 677 -16.44 -20.48 15.43
CA LYS A 677 -17.08 -20.78 16.70
C LYS A 677 -18.44 -20.11 16.83
N VAL A 678 -18.52 -18.80 16.59
CA VAL A 678 -19.78 -18.02 16.69
C VAL A 678 -20.88 -18.64 15.85
N PHE A 679 -20.50 -19.12 14.67
CA PHE A 679 -21.43 -19.69 13.73
C PHE A 679 -21.49 -21.21 13.74
N GLU A 680 -20.81 -21.86 14.68
CA GLU A 680 -20.67 -23.32 14.84
C GLU A 680 -20.50 -24.01 13.48
N LEU A 681 -19.39 -23.70 12.83
CA LEU A 681 -19.05 -24.22 11.52
C LEU A 681 -18.33 -25.57 11.66
N PRO A 682 -18.59 -26.53 10.75
CA PRO A 682 -18.00 -27.86 10.81
C PRO A 682 -16.54 -27.85 10.30
N VAL A 683 -15.68 -27.05 10.92
CA VAL A 683 -14.28 -26.85 10.53
C VAL A 683 -13.34 -27.55 11.52
N VAL A 684 -12.44 -28.38 11.00
CA VAL A 684 -11.28 -28.89 11.71
C VAL A 684 -10.08 -28.04 11.32
N TRP A 685 -9.52 -27.32 12.29
CA TRP A 685 -8.30 -26.54 12.12
C TRP A 685 -7.09 -27.42 12.44
N TYR A 686 -6.35 -27.82 11.41
CA TYR A 686 -5.21 -28.73 11.53
C TYR A 686 -3.89 -27.97 11.36
N CYS A 687 -3.24 -27.68 12.49
CA CYS A 687 -1.96 -26.99 12.51
C CYS A 687 -0.81 -28.01 12.44
N VAL A 688 -0.09 -28.05 11.32
CA VAL A 688 1.18 -28.77 11.16
C VAL A 688 2.28 -27.91 11.78
N ASN A 689 2.58 -28.14 13.06
CA ASN A 689 3.58 -27.38 13.79
C ASN A 689 4.95 -28.06 13.66
N ASN A 690 5.80 -27.56 12.76
CA ASN A 690 7.19 -28.04 12.63
C ASN A 690 8.19 -27.28 13.52
N ARG A 691 7.67 -26.49 14.47
CA ARG A 691 8.36 -25.65 15.46
C ARG A 691 8.93 -24.34 14.91
N TYR A 692 8.83 -24.08 13.60
CA TYR A 692 9.43 -22.92 12.97
C TYR A 692 8.53 -22.26 11.91
N GLY A 693 8.09 -21.03 12.20
CA GLY A 693 7.44 -20.14 11.25
C GLY A 693 8.47 -19.59 10.28
N MET A 694 8.57 -20.23 9.10
CA MET A 694 9.67 -20.03 8.14
C MET A 694 11.04 -20.35 8.77
N GLY A 695 11.65 -19.39 9.47
CA GLY A 695 12.90 -19.55 10.21
C GLY A 695 12.85 -19.06 11.66
N THR A 696 11.67 -18.67 12.17
CA THR A 696 11.50 -18.18 13.55
C THR A 696 10.88 -19.28 14.43
N PRO A 697 11.52 -19.67 15.54
CA PRO A 697 10.94 -20.62 16.50
C PRO A 697 9.60 -20.14 17.04
N VAL A 698 8.66 -21.07 17.27
CA VAL A 698 7.33 -20.76 17.82
C VAL A 698 7.42 -20.00 19.15
N GLU A 699 8.36 -20.38 20.02
CA GLU A 699 8.59 -19.74 21.32
C GLU A 699 9.07 -18.28 21.22
N LYS A 700 9.63 -17.90 20.07
CA LYS A 700 10.03 -16.51 19.78
C LYS A 700 8.92 -15.71 19.09
N ALA A 701 8.03 -16.38 18.37
CA ALA A 701 6.99 -15.75 17.58
C ALA A 701 5.64 -15.64 18.31
N SER A 702 5.43 -16.43 19.37
CA SER A 702 4.14 -16.54 20.06
C SER A 702 4.31 -16.56 21.57
N ALA A 703 3.49 -15.77 22.28
CA ALA A 703 3.39 -15.83 23.74
C ALA A 703 2.76 -17.14 24.23
N VAL A 704 1.90 -17.75 23.41
CA VAL A 704 1.33 -19.09 23.65
C VAL A 704 2.06 -20.06 22.72
N ALA A 705 3.11 -20.71 23.24
CA ALA A 705 3.97 -21.59 22.44
C ALA A 705 3.31 -22.94 22.11
N GLU A 706 2.41 -23.41 22.98
CA GLU A 706 1.55 -24.57 22.71
C GLU A 706 0.35 -24.11 21.88
N ILE A 707 0.43 -24.23 20.55
CA ILE A 707 -0.48 -23.55 19.62
C ILE A 707 -1.93 -24.02 19.80
N TYR A 708 -2.15 -25.30 20.13
CA TYR A 708 -3.51 -25.79 20.38
C TYR A 708 -4.25 -24.99 21.47
N LYS A 709 -3.53 -24.46 22.47
CA LYS A 709 -4.12 -23.63 23.54
C LYS A 709 -4.66 -22.29 23.06
N LYS A 710 -4.22 -21.80 21.88
CA LYS A 710 -4.77 -20.57 21.28
C LYS A 710 -6.25 -20.73 20.93
N ALA A 711 -6.67 -21.94 20.55
CA ALA A 711 -8.07 -22.21 20.22
C ALA A 711 -8.98 -22.17 21.46
N CYS A 712 -8.44 -22.42 22.66
CA CYS A 712 -9.18 -22.32 23.92
C CYS A 712 -9.73 -20.90 24.19
N ALA A 713 -9.09 -19.86 23.65
CA ALA A 713 -9.58 -18.48 23.76
C ALA A 713 -10.96 -18.27 23.11
N TYR A 714 -11.36 -19.19 22.23
CA TYR A 714 -12.64 -19.19 21.52
C TYR A 714 -13.55 -20.33 21.99
N ASP A 715 -13.33 -20.88 23.19
CA ASP A 715 -14.13 -22.02 23.70
C ASP A 715 -14.13 -23.22 22.72
N MET A 716 -13.01 -23.44 22.04
CA MET A 716 -12.88 -24.50 21.03
C MET A 716 -12.19 -25.72 21.62
N GLU A 717 -12.78 -26.91 21.42
CA GLU A 717 -12.11 -28.18 21.76
C GLU A 717 -10.83 -28.29 20.93
N SER A 718 -9.71 -28.47 21.62
CA SER A 718 -8.39 -28.50 21.00
C SER A 718 -7.52 -29.60 21.58
N ILE A 719 -6.73 -30.25 20.72
CA ILE A 719 -5.80 -31.30 21.11
C ILE A 719 -4.43 -31.08 20.46
N GLN A 720 -3.38 -31.56 21.11
CA GLN A 720 -2.05 -31.73 20.53
C GLN A 720 -1.80 -33.22 20.32
N VAL A 721 -1.15 -33.58 19.22
CA VAL A 721 -0.78 -34.96 18.87
C VAL A 721 0.69 -35.02 18.48
N ASP A 722 1.32 -36.18 18.64
CA ASP A 722 2.67 -36.43 18.09
C ASP A 722 2.59 -36.52 16.56
N GLY A 723 2.99 -35.44 15.89
CA GLY A 723 3.03 -35.31 14.43
C GLY A 723 4.06 -36.21 13.75
N MET A 724 4.93 -36.89 14.52
CA MET A 724 5.87 -37.90 14.03
C MET A 724 5.31 -39.33 14.16
N ASN A 725 4.13 -39.51 14.77
CA ASN A 725 3.47 -40.80 14.95
C ASN A 725 2.20 -40.89 14.10
N VAL A 726 2.28 -41.64 13.00
CA VAL A 726 1.16 -41.74 12.03
C VAL A 726 -0.09 -42.37 12.63
N ARG A 727 0.04 -43.37 13.52
CA ARG A 727 -1.11 -44.06 14.13
C ARG A 727 -1.86 -43.13 15.08
N GLU A 728 -1.13 -42.34 15.87
CA GLU A 728 -1.72 -41.32 16.73
C GLU A 728 -2.40 -40.23 15.91
N CYS A 729 -1.71 -39.66 14.91
CA CYS A 729 -2.30 -38.64 14.04
C CYS A 729 -3.60 -39.14 13.39
N LEU A 730 -3.61 -40.36 12.84
CA LEU A 730 -4.79 -40.96 12.23
C LEU A 730 -5.95 -41.15 13.22
N LEU A 731 -5.68 -41.72 14.39
CA LEU A 731 -6.72 -42.00 15.38
C LEU A 731 -7.35 -40.71 15.92
N ARG A 732 -6.51 -39.78 16.37
CA ARG A 732 -6.96 -38.55 17.03
C ARG A 732 -7.68 -37.62 16.05
N THR A 733 -7.22 -37.56 14.81
CA THR A 733 -7.92 -36.81 13.75
C THR A 733 -9.26 -37.44 13.41
N ALA A 734 -9.35 -38.77 13.30
CA ALA A 734 -10.61 -39.47 13.06
C ALA A 734 -11.65 -39.18 14.16
N GLU A 735 -11.23 -39.18 15.42
CA GLU A 735 -12.10 -38.82 16.54
C GLU A 735 -12.62 -37.39 16.44
N ILE A 736 -11.75 -36.43 16.15
CA ILE A 736 -12.12 -35.01 16.02
C ILE A 736 -13.05 -34.81 14.82
N VAL A 737 -12.73 -35.37 13.65
CA VAL A 737 -13.55 -35.29 12.43
C VAL A 737 -14.95 -35.82 12.68
N GLU A 738 -15.10 -36.98 13.32
CA GLU A 738 -16.43 -37.53 13.59
C GLU A 738 -17.20 -36.73 14.65
N LYS A 739 -16.53 -36.11 15.63
CA LYS A 739 -17.18 -35.15 16.53
C LYS A 739 -17.67 -33.91 15.78
N VAL A 740 -16.82 -33.28 14.95
CA VAL A 740 -17.19 -32.10 14.12
C VAL A 740 -18.37 -32.45 13.22
N ARG A 741 -18.35 -33.64 12.61
CA ARG A 741 -19.45 -34.10 11.78
C ARG A 741 -20.76 -34.29 12.54
N ALA A 742 -20.68 -34.73 13.79
CA ALA A 742 -21.85 -35.04 14.61
C ALA A 742 -22.57 -33.78 15.10
N ASP A 743 -21.83 -32.75 15.53
CA ASP A 743 -22.38 -31.57 16.20
C ASP A 743 -22.14 -30.24 15.48
N SER A 744 -21.41 -30.25 14.36
CA SER A 744 -21.04 -29.06 13.59
C SER A 744 -20.22 -28.03 14.39
N GLN A 745 -19.57 -28.41 15.49
CA GLN A 745 -18.71 -27.50 16.26
C GLN A 745 -17.28 -27.52 15.69
N PRO A 746 -16.63 -26.34 15.53
CA PRO A 746 -15.25 -26.31 15.07
C PRO A 746 -14.32 -26.87 16.15
N ARG A 747 -13.22 -27.49 15.71
CA ARG A 747 -12.22 -28.11 16.59
C ARG A 747 -10.81 -27.88 16.07
N PHE A 748 -9.83 -27.97 16.96
CA PHE A 748 -8.43 -27.70 16.64
C PHE A 748 -7.52 -28.89 16.93
N ILE A 749 -6.61 -29.18 16.01
CA ILE A 749 -5.56 -30.18 16.15
C ILE A 749 -4.22 -29.51 15.90
N GLU A 750 -3.29 -29.64 16.84
CA GLU A 750 -1.88 -29.32 16.62
C GLU A 750 -1.08 -30.62 16.45
N ALA A 751 -0.58 -30.87 15.25
CA ALA A 751 0.35 -31.96 14.97
C ALA A 751 1.79 -31.47 15.13
N LEU A 752 2.43 -31.84 16.24
CA LEU A 752 3.79 -31.40 16.55
C LEU A 752 4.81 -32.31 15.84
N CYS A 753 5.44 -31.81 14.80
CA CYS A 753 6.34 -32.56 13.93
C CYS A 753 7.70 -31.85 13.76
N TYR A 754 8.53 -32.36 12.85
CA TYR A 754 9.79 -31.72 12.48
C TYR A 754 10.10 -31.93 11.00
N ARG A 755 10.04 -30.84 10.23
CA ARG A 755 10.50 -30.82 8.84
C ARG A 755 11.99 -31.10 8.79
N PHE A 756 12.48 -31.81 7.77
CA PHE A 756 13.91 -32.13 7.60
C PHE A 756 14.66 -31.17 6.66
N LYS A 757 13.93 -30.44 5.81
CA LYS A 757 14.49 -29.42 4.91
C LYS A 757 14.17 -28.01 5.40
N GLY A 758 14.84 -27.00 4.84
CA GLY A 758 14.49 -25.59 5.07
C GLY A 758 13.05 -25.29 4.67
N HIS A 759 12.63 -24.04 4.87
CA HIS A 759 11.28 -23.60 4.58
C HIS A 759 10.86 -23.92 3.14
N SER A 760 11.71 -23.55 2.19
CA SER A 760 11.64 -23.91 0.78
C SER A 760 12.96 -24.56 0.35
N VAL A 761 13.02 -25.08 -0.88
CA VAL A 761 14.24 -25.71 -1.42
C VAL A 761 15.45 -24.75 -1.40
N VAL A 762 15.22 -23.45 -1.50
CA VAL A 762 16.29 -22.42 -1.52
C VAL A 762 16.65 -21.90 -0.13
N ASP A 763 15.93 -22.29 0.92
CA ASP A 763 16.24 -21.86 2.29
C ASP A 763 17.49 -22.59 2.81
N PRO A 764 18.56 -21.85 3.16
CA PRO A 764 19.81 -22.45 3.65
C PRO A 764 19.69 -23.09 5.03
N ASP A 765 18.57 -22.91 5.74
CA ASP A 765 18.28 -23.60 6.99
C ASP A 765 19.36 -23.40 8.08
N LYS A 766 19.68 -22.12 8.31
CA LYS A 766 20.67 -21.71 9.31
C LYS A 766 20.09 -21.61 10.73
N TYR A 767 18.78 -21.68 10.88
CA TYR A 767 18.07 -21.48 12.16
C TYR A 767 17.85 -22.77 12.95
N ARG A 768 18.00 -23.96 12.35
CA ARG A 768 17.93 -25.25 13.04
C ARG A 768 19.31 -25.72 13.45
N SER A 769 19.45 -26.17 14.69
CA SER A 769 20.71 -26.70 15.22
C SER A 769 21.08 -28.05 14.58
N ALA A 770 22.37 -28.37 14.51
CA ALA A 770 22.82 -29.69 14.05
C ALA A 770 22.33 -30.82 14.99
N GLU A 771 22.22 -30.52 16.29
CA GLU A 771 21.69 -31.43 17.30
C GLU A 771 20.22 -31.75 17.04
N ASP A 772 19.38 -30.75 16.80
CA ASP A 772 17.96 -30.96 16.49
C ASP A 772 17.79 -31.74 15.20
N LYS A 773 18.56 -31.40 14.16
CA LYS A 773 18.53 -32.14 12.88
C LYS A 773 18.84 -33.62 13.09
N GLU A 774 19.85 -33.95 13.89
CA GLU A 774 20.22 -35.34 14.16
C GLU A 774 19.19 -36.05 15.07
N LYS A 775 18.68 -35.36 16.09
CA LYS A 775 17.64 -35.87 16.97
C LYS A 775 16.40 -36.29 16.18
N PHE A 776 15.88 -35.42 15.32
CA PHE A 776 14.67 -35.70 14.56
C PHE A 776 14.90 -36.59 13.34
N ARG A 777 16.11 -36.63 12.78
CA ARG A 777 16.49 -37.67 11.81
C ARG A 777 16.37 -39.08 12.43
N LYS A 778 16.77 -39.27 13.68
CA LYS A 778 16.62 -40.55 14.39
C LYS A 778 15.16 -40.87 14.75
N ALA A 779 14.32 -39.84 14.83
CA ALA A 779 12.88 -39.96 15.07
C ALA A 779 12.07 -39.86 13.76
N ASP A 780 12.61 -40.35 12.64
CA ASP A 780 11.92 -40.32 11.34
C ASP A 780 10.59 -41.08 11.43
N PRO A 781 9.45 -40.47 11.00
CA PRO A 781 8.13 -41.06 11.16
C PRO A 781 7.96 -42.37 10.38
N ILE A 782 8.64 -42.50 9.23
CA ILE A 782 8.60 -43.70 8.41
C ILE A 782 9.38 -44.82 9.09
N VAL A 783 10.60 -44.53 9.56
CA VAL A 783 11.45 -45.52 10.23
C VAL A 783 10.82 -45.98 11.53
N PHE A 784 10.22 -45.07 12.29
CA PHE A 784 9.49 -45.41 13.50
C PHE A 784 8.33 -46.38 13.21
N PHE A 785 7.55 -46.12 12.16
CA PHE A 785 6.44 -47.01 11.78
C PHE A 785 6.92 -48.35 11.19
N GLU A 786 8.02 -48.36 10.42
CA GLU A 786 8.70 -49.59 9.97
C GLU A 786 9.09 -50.47 11.18
N HIS A 787 9.65 -49.87 12.22
CA HIS A 787 10.02 -50.59 13.45
C HIS A 787 8.79 -51.18 14.17
N GLU A 788 7.67 -50.45 14.24
CA GLU A 788 6.42 -50.98 14.79
C GLU A 788 5.90 -52.19 13.97
N LEU A 789 5.90 -52.07 12.65
CA LEU A 789 5.44 -53.13 11.74
C LEU A 789 6.32 -54.38 11.82
N GLU A 790 7.63 -54.21 11.90
CA GLU A 790 8.61 -55.29 12.03
C GLU A 790 8.47 -56.01 13.38
N LYS A 791 8.44 -55.25 14.47
CA LYS A 791 8.30 -55.79 15.83
C LYS A 791 7.00 -56.57 16.01
N SER A 792 5.94 -56.18 15.31
CA SER A 792 4.66 -56.89 15.30
C SER A 792 4.58 -58.04 14.30
N GLY A 793 5.64 -58.32 13.54
CA GLY A 793 5.69 -59.41 12.56
C GLY A 793 4.75 -59.21 11.36
N LEU A 794 4.43 -57.95 11.02
CA LEU A 794 3.57 -57.59 9.89
C LEU A 794 4.37 -57.38 8.60
N ALA A 795 5.61 -56.93 8.71
CA ALA A 795 6.56 -56.79 7.61
C ALA A 795 7.98 -57.05 8.12
N ASP A 796 8.93 -57.12 7.21
CA ASP A 796 10.35 -57.27 7.49
C ASP A 796 11.16 -56.31 6.61
N GLU A 797 12.48 -56.27 6.83
CA GLU A 797 13.38 -55.41 6.06
C GLU A 797 13.35 -55.71 4.56
N GLU A 798 13.09 -56.95 4.15
CA GLU A 798 12.94 -57.31 2.73
C GLU A 798 11.70 -56.64 2.13
N HIS A 799 10.57 -56.68 2.84
CA HIS A 799 9.36 -55.98 2.42
C HIS A 799 9.59 -54.46 2.30
N PHE A 800 10.20 -53.81 3.30
CA PHE A 800 10.45 -52.37 3.24
C PHE A 800 11.37 -51.98 2.09
N LYS A 801 12.41 -52.79 1.83
CA LYS A 801 13.29 -52.61 0.67
C LYS A 801 12.51 -52.72 -0.65
N ASN A 802 11.62 -53.71 -0.78
CA ASN A 802 10.79 -53.89 -1.97
C ASN A 802 9.86 -52.68 -2.18
N VAL A 803 9.20 -52.20 -1.13
CA VAL A 803 8.36 -50.98 -1.18
C VAL A 803 9.18 -49.77 -1.65
N ARG A 804 10.39 -49.57 -1.11
CA ARG A 804 11.29 -48.48 -1.54
C ARG A 804 11.66 -48.59 -3.03
N GLN A 805 11.91 -49.79 -3.53
CA GLN A 805 12.22 -50.03 -4.95
C GLN A 805 11.02 -49.80 -5.87
N GLU A 806 9.83 -50.27 -5.48
CA GLU A 806 8.59 -50.05 -6.22
C GLU A 806 8.23 -48.57 -6.29
N VAL A 807 8.32 -47.87 -5.16
CA VAL A 807 8.07 -46.43 -5.09
C VAL A 807 9.10 -45.66 -5.92
N GLU A 808 10.37 -46.04 -5.89
CA GLU A 808 11.39 -45.44 -6.74
C GLU A 808 11.04 -45.57 -8.22
N ALA A 809 10.68 -46.79 -8.67
CA ALA A 809 10.26 -47.01 -10.05
C ALA A 809 9.02 -46.17 -10.42
N GLN A 810 8.01 -46.14 -9.53
CA GLN A 810 6.81 -45.34 -9.71
C GLN A 810 7.14 -43.83 -9.84
N VAL A 811 8.02 -43.30 -9.01
CA VAL A 811 8.40 -41.87 -9.05
C VAL A 811 9.19 -41.54 -10.32
N GLN A 812 10.00 -42.47 -10.84
CA GLN A 812 10.64 -42.27 -12.15
C GLN A 812 9.61 -42.19 -13.29
N GLU A 813 8.57 -43.02 -13.27
CA GLU A 813 7.47 -42.92 -14.23
C GLU A 813 6.68 -41.61 -14.09
N ILE A 814 6.49 -41.13 -12.86
CA ILE A 814 5.84 -39.84 -12.56
C ILE A 814 6.64 -38.67 -13.17
N ILE A 815 7.96 -38.66 -12.98
CA ILE A 815 8.84 -37.63 -13.56
C ILE A 815 8.83 -37.72 -15.08
N LYS A 816 8.93 -38.93 -15.64
CA LYS A 816 8.86 -39.15 -17.08
C LYS A 816 7.55 -38.61 -17.67
N PHE A 817 6.43 -38.89 -17.02
CA PHE A 817 5.13 -38.35 -17.42
C PHE A 817 5.11 -36.82 -17.43
N ALA A 818 5.65 -36.18 -16.38
CA ALA A 818 5.72 -34.72 -16.32
C ALA A 818 6.66 -34.14 -17.40
N ASP A 819 7.80 -34.79 -17.68
CA ASP A 819 8.72 -34.40 -18.75
C ASP A 819 8.09 -34.50 -20.14
N GLU A 820 7.32 -35.56 -20.40
CA GLU A 820 6.61 -35.80 -21.65
C GLU A 820 5.30 -34.98 -21.76
N GLY A 821 4.90 -34.31 -20.69
CA GLY A 821 3.70 -33.48 -20.62
C GLY A 821 3.80 -32.24 -21.52
N PRO A 822 2.72 -31.87 -22.23
CA PRO A 822 2.69 -30.66 -23.02
C PRO A 822 2.76 -29.41 -22.12
N ASP A 823 3.49 -28.40 -22.59
CA ASP A 823 3.44 -27.07 -21.97
C ASP A 823 2.05 -26.44 -22.18
N PRO A 824 1.59 -25.59 -21.25
CA PRO A 824 0.39 -24.79 -21.44
C PRO A 824 0.52 -23.95 -22.70
N LYS A 825 -0.55 -23.88 -23.48
CA LYS A 825 -0.52 -23.09 -24.70
C LYS A 825 -0.59 -21.61 -24.36
N VAL A 826 0.13 -20.78 -25.11
CA VAL A 826 0.12 -19.34 -24.88
C VAL A 826 -1.28 -18.73 -25.05
N GLU A 827 -2.10 -19.27 -25.96
CA GLU A 827 -3.50 -18.85 -26.13
C GLU A 827 -4.34 -18.99 -24.85
N ASP A 828 -3.93 -19.86 -23.93
CA ASP A 828 -4.59 -20.08 -22.64
C ASP A 828 -3.97 -19.25 -21.49
N LEU A 829 -3.10 -18.27 -21.77
CA LEU A 829 -2.44 -17.41 -20.76
C LEU A 829 -3.46 -16.63 -19.91
N TYR A 830 -4.52 -16.12 -20.54
CA TYR A 830 -5.56 -15.32 -19.88
C TYR A 830 -6.76 -16.15 -19.42
N LYS A 831 -6.75 -17.45 -19.72
CA LYS A 831 -7.84 -18.36 -19.38
C LYS A 831 -7.94 -18.50 -17.87
N TYR A 832 -9.14 -18.24 -17.36
CA TYR A 832 -9.46 -18.25 -15.92
C TYR A 832 -8.81 -17.15 -15.07
N VAL A 833 -8.11 -16.17 -15.68
CA VAL A 833 -7.57 -14.99 -14.98
C VAL A 833 -8.65 -13.95 -14.69
N TYR A 834 -9.62 -13.80 -15.60
CA TYR A 834 -10.72 -12.84 -15.48
C TYR A 834 -12.07 -13.57 -15.36
N ALA A 835 -12.95 -13.06 -14.49
CA ALA A 835 -14.34 -13.51 -14.42
C ALA A 835 -15.13 -12.95 -15.62
N GLY A 836 -15.85 -13.82 -16.35
CA GLY A 836 -16.66 -13.46 -17.53
C GLY A 836 -16.19 -14.12 -18.84
N GLU A 837 -16.77 -13.72 -19.97
CA GLU A 837 -16.40 -14.21 -21.30
C GLU A 837 -15.09 -13.55 -21.78
N TRP A 838 -13.97 -13.88 -21.13
CA TRP A 838 -12.64 -13.45 -21.59
C TRP A 838 -12.37 -13.91 -23.04
N GLU A 839 -13.03 -14.99 -23.47
CA GLU A 839 -13.02 -15.49 -24.86
C GLU A 839 -13.57 -14.46 -25.87
N GLU A 840 -14.41 -13.52 -25.43
CA GLU A 840 -15.03 -12.46 -26.25
C GLU A 840 -14.24 -11.14 -26.24
N ARG A 841 -13.07 -11.10 -25.59
CA ARG A 841 -12.23 -9.90 -25.45
C ARG A 841 -10.98 -10.01 -26.32
N PRO A 842 -11.05 -9.72 -27.64
CA PRO A 842 -9.93 -9.88 -28.56
C PRO A 842 -8.72 -9.02 -28.20
N GLU A 843 -8.90 -7.91 -27.48
CA GLU A 843 -7.82 -7.07 -26.95
C GLU A 843 -6.94 -7.79 -25.91
N LEU A 844 -7.44 -8.86 -25.29
CA LEU A 844 -6.65 -9.70 -24.38
C LEU A 844 -5.94 -10.84 -25.12
N LYS A 845 -6.30 -11.13 -26.38
CA LYS A 845 -5.64 -12.14 -27.22
C LYS A 845 -4.47 -11.50 -27.98
N GLY A 846 -3.51 -10.96 -27.23
CA GLY A 846 -2.26 -10.49 -27.81
C GLY A 846 -1.36 -11.66 -28.21
N ASP A 847 -0.60 -11.52 -29.28
CA ASP A 847 0.49 -12.44 -29.58
C ASP A 847 1.49 -12.45 -28.41
N PRO A 848 1.98 -13.61 -27.98
CA PRO A 848 3.06 -13.68 -26.99
C PRO A 848 4.24 -12.82 -27.42
N LEU A 849 4.74 -11.99 -26.49
CA LEU A 849 6.04 -11.33 -26.60
C LEU A 849 7.18 -12.36 -26.56
#